data_AF-A0A928T1X9-F1
#
_entry.id   AF-A0A928T1X9-F1
#
_cell.length_a   1.000
_cell.length_b   1.000
_cell.length_c   1.000
_cell.angle_alpha   90.00
_cell.angle_beta   90.00
_cell.angle_gamma   90.00
#
_symmetry.space_group_name_H-M   'P 1'
#
loop_
_entity.id
_entity.type
_entity.pdbx_description
1 polymer ?
#
loop_
_entity_poly.entity_id
_entity_poly.type
_entity_poly.pdbx_seq_one_letter_code
_entity_poly.pdbx_strand_id
1 'polypeptide(L)'
;MLRTRVRAGPIAGLVMSVLFALVLTSVQVADHYVRSWAPQMGRAAAVSVRVPYGPRVVRDRDTGRSELHYEHQRIVVPRGTVLQPGSDSHWTAFSYDKRHRPPETPRLVAVFAIFFTLTMGLTAYLRRFGHQRLRLLRVQAGLLAAMGLLAALSKALLLFTALSEFWLPIAAVPLWIATSFDRRTAFVVTVVLAFAVASFLDFDLIFLCVLLARGMAATLLYLDRKRSRQMILAGALAGISAVALYVAIMVTFEGTFDWRADLSQQMGSQLIACFGGGLSAGLLSALLRAPASRLLGHVPRERLLDLSDLEQPLLMQLAHEAPGTFEHSRAMANLAEQAASAIGADALLTRVGAYYHDIGKSTQPKYFVENLSPDERSPHDELDPDVSADAIMAHVVLGTKILREGGVPEPVTEFAYTHHGTQLVEYFWTKCQQAGNPKGLDASAFRYPGMRPQTRETAIVMLVDSIEAASRTIDPPEREAFETMIQRIVFTKLKDGQLDDCGLGMNELNVIVNRMADALVNMHHHRIKYQWQAKRAQEFGVPSTAVSDDPRHTAERERPGSQSTEPPAAELPPVEPVPASAPALEVGVASVAPGDVSASLLQPPPATTRSVSGPPGPARADESPPPRAESGARPALSLGEKKTSSAS
;
A
#
# COMPACT_ATOMS: atom_id res chain seq x y z
N MET A 1 -32.18 3.58 0.36
CA MET A 1 -30.85 4.10 0.00
C MET A 1 -29.78 3.11 0.42
N LEU A 2 -28.91 2.71 -0.51
CA LEU A 2 -27.67 2.01 -0.19
C LEU A 2 -26.80 2.97 0.65
N ARG A 3 -26.38 2.56 1.86
CA ARG A 3 -25.57 3.42 2.74
C ARG A 3 -24.25 3.78 2.04
N THR A 4 -24.14 5.01 1.57
CA THR A 4 -22.91 5.53 0.98
C THR A 4 -21.84 5.62 2.08
N ARG A 5 -20.60 5.23 1.76
CA ARG A 5 -19.52 5.23 2.76
C ARG A 5 -19.10 6.67 3.04
N VAL A 6 -19.27 7.12 4.28
CA VAL A 6 -18.95 8.51 4.68
C VAL A 6 -17.49 8.85 4.36
N ARG A 7 -17.28 9.75 3.39
CA ARG A 7 -15.98 10.37 3.11
C ARG A 7 -15.69 11.42 4.19
N ALA A 8 -14.45 11.48 4.68
CA ALA A 8 -14.02 12.44 5.69
C ALA A 8 -13.91 13.85 5.05
N GLY A 9 -14.91 14.69 5.29
CA GLY A 9 -14.85 16.12 4.93
C GLY A 9 -13.89 16.93 5.82
N PRO A 10 -13.71 18.24 5.56
CA PRO A 10 -12.86 19.12 6.37
C PRO A 10 -13.22 19.14 7.86
N ILE A 11 -14.51 19.22 8.17
CA ILE A 11 -15.03 19.22 9.55
C ILE A 11 -14.72 17.90 10.24
N ALA A 12 -15.00 16.77 9.59
CA ALA A 12 -14.70 15.44 10.14
C ALA A 12 -13.19 15.23 10.36
N GLY A 13 -12.34 15.70 9.44
CA GLY A 13 -10.89 15.70 9.59
C GLY A 13 -10.44 16.51 10.81
N LEU A 14 -10.96 17.73 10.98
CA LEU A 14 -10.69 18.59 12.14
C LEU A 14 -11.09 17.91 13.47
N VAL A 15 -12.31 17.37 13.55
CA VAL A 15 -12.81 16.68 14.74
C VAL A 15 -11.95 15.47 15.10
N MET A 16 -11.58 14.64 14.13
CA MET A 16 -10.65 13.52 14.36
C MET A 16 -9.29 14.00 14.85
N SER A 17 -8.75 15.08 14.28
CA SER A 17 -7.47 15.65 14.70
C SER A 17 -7.49 16.20 16.13
N VAL A 18 -8.59 16.83 16.57
CA VAL A 18 -8.78 17.26 17.97
C VAL A 18 -8.86 16.04 18.90
N LEU A 19 -9.74 15.07 18.60
CA LEU A 19 -9.95 13.89 19.45
C LEU A 19 -8.67 13.07 19.62
N PHE A 20 -7.95 12.83 18.53
CA PHE A 20 -6.70 12.06 18.58
C PHE A 20 -5.56 12.83 19.28
N ALA A 21 -5.50 14.15 19.12
CA ALA A 21 -4.55 14.97 19.86
C ALA A 21 -4.82 14.97 21.38
N LEU A 22 -6.10 14.97 21.80
CA LEU A 22 -6.46 14.79 23.22
C LEU A 22 -6.01 13.41 23.75
N VAL A 23 -6.21 12.35 22.97
CA VAL A 23 -5.76 10.99 23.33
C VAL A 23 -4.24 10.92 23.46
N LEU A 24 -3.47 11.39 22.47
CA LEU A 24 -2.01 11.37 22.54
C LEU A 24 -1.45 12.27 23.66
N THR A 25 -2.05 13.44 23.89
CA THR A 25 -1.70 14.31 25.03
C THR A 25 -1.89 13.54 26.34
N SER A 26 -3.04 12.89 26.51
CA SER A 26 -3.35 12.08 27.69
C SER A 26 -2.35 10.94 27.88
N VAL A 27 -2.01 10.20 26.82
CA VAL A 27 -0.99 9.15 26.85
C VAL A 27 0.39 9.69 27.26
N GLN A 28 0.79 10.87 26.79
CA GLN A 28 2.10 11.45 27.12
C GLN A 28 2.24 11.84 28.59
N VAL A 29 1.16 12.31 29.25
CA VAL A 29 1.24 12.92 30.59
C VAL A 29 0.55 12.14 31.72
N ALA A 30 -0.16 11.04 31.41
CA ALA A 30 -0.94 10.29 32.41
C ALA A 30 -0.11 9.86 33.63
N ASP A 31 1.13 9.44 33.41
CA ASP A 31 2.09 9.04 34.45
C ASP A 31 2.49 10.18 35.39
N HIS A 32 2.54 11.43 34.91
CA HIS A 32 2.90 12.59 35.73
C HIS A 32 1.83 12.95 36.78
N TYR A 33 0.56 12.59 36.53
CA TYR A 33 -0.53 12.78 37.50
C TYR A 33 -0.50 11.76 38.65
N VAL A 34 0.08 10.58 38.44
CA VAL A 34 0.10 9.51 39.46
C VAL A 34 1.19 9.78 40.49
N ARG A 35 0.83 10.44 41.61
CA ARG A 35 1.79 10.84 42.67
C ARG A 35 2.61 9.66 43.25
N SER A 36 2.02 8.46 43.32
CA SER A 36 2.71 7.25 43.78
C SER A 36 3.78 6.72 42.80
N TRP A 37 3.83 7.25 41.58
CA TRP A 37 4.86 6.93 40.59
C TRP A 37 6.04 7.90 40.57
N ALA A 38 5.98 8.99 41.35
CA ALA A 38 7.11 9.90 41.47
C ALA A 38 8.30 9.18 42.14
N PRO A 39 9.52 9.26 41.57
CA PRO A 39 10.72 8.69 42.17
C PRO A 39 11.02 9.36 43.51
N GLN A 40 11.50 8.58 44.48
CA GLN A 40 11.84 9.07 45.81
C GLN A 40 13.17 8.48 46.27
N MET A 41 14.04 9.34 46.81
CA MET A 41 15.31 8.91 47.38
C MET A 41 15.08 7.90 48.52
N GLY A 42 15.90 6.85 48.55
CA GLY A 42 15.77 5.72 49.48
C GLY A 42 14.66 4.71 49.14
N ARG A 43 13.92 4.90 48.04
CA ARG A 43 12.83 3.99 47.63
C ARG A 43 13.04 3.46 46.21
N ALA A 44 12.43 2.30 45.92
CA ALA A 44 12.40 1.71 44.59
C ALA A 44 11.54 2.54 43.64
N ALA A 45 12.03 2.81 42.43
CA ALA A 45 11.29 3.52 41.39
C ALA A 45 10.06 2.71 40.93
N ALA A 46 8.86 3.28 41.01
CA ALA A 46 7.64 2.58 40.62
C ALA A 46 7.48 2.41 39.09
N VAL A 47 8.10 3.31 38.32
CA VAL A 47 8.22 3.32 36.85
C VAL A 47 9.65 3.67 36.45
N SER A 48 10.06 3.28 35.24
CA SER A 48 11.37 3.60 34.69
C SER A 48 11.46 5.07 34.27
N VAL A 49 12.41 5.82 34.83
CA VAL A 49 12.66 7.23 34.46
C VAL A 49 13.76 7.27 33.40
N ARG A 50 13.55 8.03 32.32
CA ARG A 50 14.53 8.27 31.25
C ARG A 50 14.76 9.76 31.09
N VAL A 51 16.01 10.19 31.20
CA VAL A 51 16.45 11.58 30.98
C VAL A 51 17.07 11.67 29.58
N PRO A 52 16.70 12.64 28.73
CA PRO A 52 17.27 12.81 27.39
C PRO A 52 18.82 12.87 27.36
N TYR A 53 19.41 12.61 26.20
CA TYR A 53 20.87 12.80 25.99
C TYR A 53 21.24 14.29 26.15
N GLY A 54 22.44 14.59 26.67
CA GLY A 54 22.89 15.97 26.85
C GLY A 54 24.07 16.13 27.81
N PRO A 55 24.63 17.36 27.92
CA PRO A 55 25.79 17.66 28.75
C PRO A 55 25.49 17.46 30.24
N ARG A 56 26.48 16.98 31.01
CA ARG A 56 26.37 16.74 32.45
C ARG A 56 27.52 17.35 33.22
N VAL A 57 27.25 17.71 34.47
CA VAL A 57 28.30 17.98 35.45
C VAL A 57 28.44 16.72 36.28
N VAL A 58 29.59 16.06 36.21
CA VAL A 58 29.92 14.89 37.03
C VAL A 58 30.80 15.40 38.18
N ARG A 59 30.48 15.00 39.41
CA ARG A 59 31.32 15.35 40.56
C ARG A 59 32.25 14.19 40.88
N ASP A 60 33.54 14.41 40.69
CA ASP A 60 34.55 13.48 41.18
C ASP A 60 34.49 13.48 42.72
N ARG A 61 34.24 12.29 43.28
CA ARG A 61 34.10 12.10 44.73
C ARG A 61 35.44 12.13 45.45
N ASP A 62 36.54 11.82 44.77
CA ASP A 62 37.86 11.71 45.40
C ASP A 62 38.57 13.07 45.43
N THR A 63 38.35 13.93 44.43
CA THR A 63 38.89 15.30 44.41
C THR A 63 37.91 16.39 44.82
N GLY A 64 36.60 16.08 44.92
CA GLY A 64 35.53 17.03 45.23
C GLY A 64 35.23 18.05 44.12
N ARG A 65 35.97 17.98 43.01
CA ARG A 65 35.81 18.87 41.84
C ARG A 65 34.60 18.45 41.01
N SER A 66 33.91 19.45 40.48
CA SER A 66 32.84 19.25 39.50
C SER A 66 33.41 19.52 38.12
N GLU A 67 33.40 18.52 37.26
CA GLU A 67 33.83 18.64 35.86
C GLU A 67 32.63 18.53 34.93
N LEU A 68 32.65 19.28 33.82
CA LEU A 68 31.62 19.22 32.79
C LEU A 68 32.00 18.14 31.77
N HIS A 69 31.28 17.04 31.77
CA HIS A 69 31.45 15.93 30.84
C HIS A 69 30.23 15.84 29.91
N TYR A 70 30.48 15.83 28.60
CA TYR A 70 29.39 15.66 27.63
C TYR A 70 29.16 14.17 27.37
N GLU A 71 28.04 13.64 27.84
CA GLU A 71 27.70 12.22 27.69
C GLU A 71 26.60 12.02 26.64
N HIS A 72 26.91 11.27 25.57
CA HIS A 72 25.90 10.75 24.63
C HIS A 72 25.26 9.44 25.15
N GLN A 73 25.31 9.19 26.46
CA GLN A 73 24.61 8.09 27.12
C GLN A 73 23.42 8.60 27.94
N ARG A 74 22.26 7.95 27.79
CA ARG A 74 21.02 8.29 28.47
C ARG A 74 21.02 7.76 29.91
N ILE A 75 20.62 8.60 30.87
CA ILE A 75 20.28 8.09 32.21
C ILE A 75 18.94 7.37 32.11
N VAL A 76 18.98 6.06 32.35
CA VAL A 76 17.83 5.23 32.64
C VAL A 76 17.90 4.85 34.11
N VAL A 77 16.85 5.14 34.87
CA VAL A 77 16.63 4.54 36.20
C VAL A 77 15.50 3.54 36.04
N PRO A 78 15.80 2.23 35.95
CA PRO A 78 14.77 1.22 35.76
C PRO A 78 13.76 1.17 36.89
N ARG A 79 12.53 0.76 36.55
CA ARG A 79 11.53 0.33 37.52
C ARG A 79 12.12 -0.72 38.47
N GLY A 80 11.95 -0.51 39.78
CA GLY A 80 12.49 -1.36 40.85
C GLY A 80 13.83 -0.88 41.42
N THR A 81 14.59 -0.05 40.71
CA THR A 81 15.88 0.46 41.21
C THR A 81 15.68 1.37 42.41
N VAL A 82 16.39 1.12 43.51
CA VAL A 82 16.37 1.97 44.72
C VAL A 82 17.22 3.21 44.49
N LEU A 83 16.62 4.40 44.56
CA LEU A 83 17.33 5.66 44.34
C LEU A 83 18.26 5.97 45.52
N GLN A 84 19.55 5.71 45.35
CA GLN A 84 20.61 6.04 46.30
C GLN A 84 20.89 7.56 46.36
N PRO A 85 20.84 8.21 47.54
CA PRO A 85 21.14 9.64 47.69
C PRO A 85 22.57 10.07 47.35
N GLY A 86 23.52 9.14 47.22
CA GLY A 86 24.87 9.45 46.77
C GLY A 86 25.02 9.54 45.25
N SER A 87 24.04 9.11 44.46
CA SER A 87 24.18 8.96 43.00
C SER A 87 23.68 10.20 42.25
N ASP A 88 24.59 10.89 41.56
CA ASP A 88 24.28 12.05 40.72
C ASP A 88 23.29 11.72 39.60
N SER A 89 23.33 10.50 39.04
CA SER A 89 22.36 10.05 38.02
C SER A 89 20.95 9.88 38.59
N HIS A 90 20.83 9.41 39.84
CA HIS A 90 19.54 9.34 40.54
C HIS A 90 19.01 10.73 40.91
N TRP A 91 19.89 11.66 41.32
CA TRP A 91 19.50 13.06 41.55
C TRP A 91 19.06 13.75 40.28
N THR A 92 19.73 13.47 39.16
CA THR A 92 19.36 13.99 37.83
C THR A 92 17.99 13.45 37.42
N ALA A 93 17.75 12.14 37.52
CA ALA A 93 16.45 11.53 37.22
C ALA A 93 15.32 12.05 38.13
N PHE A 94 15.58 12.21 39.43
CA PHE A 94 14.64 12.79 40.39
C PHE A 94 14.31 14.25 40.05
N SER A 95 15.33 15.07 39.75
CA SER A 95 15.16 16.49 39.41
C SER A 95 14.45 16.69 38.07
N TYR A 96 14.75 15.82 37.10
CA TYR A 96 14.06 15.76 35.82
C TYR A 96 12.56 15.47 36.02
N ASP A 97 12.20 14.35 36.66
CA ASP A 97 10.80 13.99 36.91
C ASP A 97 10.07 15.05 37.77
N LYS A 98 10.74 15.64 38.77
CA LYS A 98 10.17 16.74 39.57
C LYS A 98 9.77 17.96 38.72
N ARG A 99 10.50 18.28 37.64
CA ARG A 99 10.13 19.35 36.69
C ARG A 99 8.90 18.99 35.82
N HIS A 100 8.50 17.73 35.81
CA HIS A 100 7.39 17.21 34.99
C HIS A 100 6.10 17.01 35.77
N ARG A 101 6.14 17.07 37.12
CA ARG A 101 5.01 16.76 38.01
C ARG A 101 4.64 17.92 38.95
N PRO A 102 3.34 18.33 39.01
CA PRO A 102 2.29 18.02 38.03
C PRO A 102 2.58 18.72 36.68
N PRO A 103 1.98 18.25 35.58
CA PRO A 103 2.14 18.93 34.29
C PRO A 103 1.44 20.29 34.30
N GLU A 104 2.19 21.37 34.08
CA GLU A 104 1.67 22.73 34.02
C GLU A 104 0.78 22.94 32.79
N THR A 105 -0.24 23.81 32.90
CA THR A 105 -1.18 24.12 31.80
C THR A 105 -0.48 24.56 30.50
N PRO A 106 0.56 25.42 30.51
CA PRO A 106 1.28 25.77 29.27
C PRO A 106 1.92 24.56 28.58
N ARG A 107 2.45 23.59 29.34
CA ARG A 107 3.03 22.35 28.78
C ARG A 107 1.94 21.46 28.18
N LEU A 108 0.78 21.35 28.83
CA LEU A 108 -0.37 20.60 28.29
C LEU A 108 -0.86 21.20 26.96
N VAL A 109 -0.98 22.53 26.89
CA VAL A 109 -1.38 23.26 25.67
C VAL A 109 -0.35 23.09 24.57
N ALA A 110 0.95 23.18 24.87
CA ALA A 110 2.02 22.98 23.89
C ALA A 110 2.04 21.55 23.31
N VAL A 111 1.94 20.53 24.18
CA VAL A 111 1.86 19.12 23.76
C VAL A 111 0.62 18.88 22.88
N PHE A 112 -0.54 19.37 23.30
CA PHE A 112 -1.77 19.28 22.52
C PHE A 112 -1.62 19.96 21.15
N ALA A 113 -1.05 21.17 21.09
CA ALA A 113 -0.84 21.90 19.85
C ALA A 113 0.07 21.15 18.86
N ILE A 114 1.11 20.46 19.36
CA ILE A 114 2.00 19.63 18.54
C ILE A 114 1.23 18.44 17.96
N PHE A 115 0.54 17.65 18.80
CA PHE A 115 -0.23 16.49 18.31
C PHE A 115 -1.38 16.91 17.39
N PHE A 116 -2.05 18.03 17.69
CA PHE A 116 -3.08 18.59 16.83
C PHE A 116 -2.51 18.96 15.45
N THR A 117 -1.38 19.66 15.41
CA THR A 117 -0.72 20.07 14.15
C THR A 117 -0.30 18.86 13.32
N LEU A 118 0.39 17.89 13.94
CA LEU A 118 0.80 16.64 13.29
C LEU A 118 -0.41 15.87 12.71
N THR A 119 -1.48 15.76 13.49
CA THR A 119 -2.68 15.00 13.09
C THR A 119 -3.53 15.75 12.07
N MET A 120 -3.60 17.08 12.14
CA MET A 120 -4.29 17.91 11.14
C MET A 120 -3.53 17.88 9.81
N GLY A 121 -2.20 17.86 9.84
CA GLY A 121 -1.37 17.60 8.67
C GLY A 121 -1.66 16.22 8.05
N LEU A 122 -1.74 15.18 8.87
CA LEU A 122 -2.07 13.82 8.42
C LEU A 122 -3.49 13.73 7.83
N THR A 123 -4.53 14.20 8.52
CA THR A 123 -5.91 14.12 8.00
C THR A 123 -6.11 15.02 6.78
N ALA A 124 -5.39 16.14 6.65
CA ALA A 124 -5.36 16.95 5.42
C ALA A 124 -4.67 16.21 4.26
N TYR A 125 -3.52 15.56 4.52
CA TYR A 125 -2.82 14.74 3.53
C TYR A 125 -3.71 13.59 3.03
N LEU A 126 -4.30 12.80 3.93
CA LEU A 126 -5.15 11.66 3.58
C LEU A 126 -6.38 12.06 2.76
N ARG A 127 -6.96 13.25 3.02
CA ARG A 127 -8.10 13.78 2.25
C ARG A 127 -7.70 14.28 0.85
N ARG A 128 -6.56 14.98 0.74
CA ARG A 128 -6.10 15.56 -0.54
C ARG A 128 -5.41 14.52 -1.43
N PHE A 129 -4.39 13.85 -0.90
CA PHE A 129 -3.45 13.01 -1.64
C PHE A 129 -3.57 11.50 -1.34
N GLY A 130 -4.30 11.12 -0.30
CA GLY A 130 -4.55 9.72 0.02
C GLY A 130 -5.42 9.03 -1.03
N HIS A 131 -5.17 7.73 -1.23
CA HIS A 131 -5.98 6.82 -2.05
C HIS A 131 -7.48 6.93 -1.71
N GLN A 132 -8.40 6.72 -2.66
CA GLN A 132 -9.85 6.88 -2.44
C GLN A 132 -10.38 6.21 -1.16
N ARG A 133 -9.92 5.00 -0.82
CA ARG A 133 -10.30 4.30 0.43
C ARG A 133 -9.76 4.96 1.71
N LEU A 134 -8.60 5.62 1.68
CA LEU A 134 -8.07 6.42 2.79
C LEU A 134 -8.85 7.72 3.03
N ARG A 135 -9.69 8.15 2.08
CA ARG A 135 -10.61 9.29 2.25
C ARG A 135 -11.87 8.90 3.05
N LEU A 136 -12.09 7.63 3.35
CA LEU A 136 -13.24 7.17 4.14
C LEU A 136 -13.03 7.42 5.64
N LEU A 137 -14.07 7.96 6.30
CA LEU A 137 -14.03 8.31 7.72
C LEU A 137 -13.62 7.13 8.61
N ARG A 138 -14.21 5.94 8.37
CA ARG A 138 -13.89 4.71 9.11
C ARG A 138 -12.40 4.31 9.01
N VAL A 139 -11.77 4.57 7.86
CA VAL A 139 -10.38 4.18 7.59
C VAL A 139 -9.41 5.15 8.24
N GLN A 140 -9.72 6.46 8.21
CA GLN A 140 -8.94 7.46 8.95
C GLN A 140 -9.04 7.24 10.46
N ALA A 141 -10.25 7.01 10.98
CA ALA A 141 -10.44 6.67 12.39
C ALA A 141 -9.70 5.39 12.80
N GLY A 142 -9.73 4.35 11.95
CA GLY A 142 -8.98 3.09 12.18
C GLY A 142 -7.47 3.26 12.17
N LEU A 143 -6.92 4.05 11.24
CA LEU A 143 -5.49 4.40 11.22
C LEU A 143 -5.08 5.18 12.48
N LEU A 144 -5.84 6.21 12.85
CA LEU A 144 -5.57 6.97 14.07
C LEU A 144 -5.66 6.08 15.31
N ALA A 145 -6.66 5.20 15.41
CA ALA A 145 -6.74 4.21 16.48
C ALA A 145 -5.52 3.28 16.54
N ALA A 146 -5.04 2.77 15.39
CA ALA A 146 -3.84 1.94 15.31
C ALA A 146 -2.58 2.69 15.79
N MET A 147 -2.42 3.95 15.38
CA MET A 147 -1.33 4.83 15.83
C MET A 147 -1.40 5.12 17.32
N GLY A 148 -2.60 5.41 17.85
CA GLY A 148 -2.83 5.69 19.28
C GLY A 148 -2.57 4.47 20.17
N LEU A 149 -3.01 3.28 19.74
CA LEU A 149 -2.73 2.02 20.43
C LEU A 149 -1.22 1.71 20.44
N LEU A 150 -0.51 1.92 19.33
CA LEU A 150 0.94 1.69 19.27
C LEU A 150 1.72 2.74 20.09
N ALA A 151 1.25 3.99 20.13
CA ALA A 151 1.82 5.03 20.97
C ALA A 151 1.60 4.73 22.46
N ALA A 152 0.40 4.31 22.85
CA ALA A 152 0.10 3.88 24.22
C ALA A 152 0.94 2.66 24.64
N LEU A 153 1.06 1.64 23.78
CA LEU A 153 1.98 0.52 24.00
C LEU A 153 3.43 0.99 24.14
N SER A 154 3.86 1.95 23.32
CA SER A 154 5.23 2.47 23.38
C SER A 154 5.50 3.21 24.70
N LYS A 155 4.59 4.09 25.13
CA LYS A 155 4.69 4.76 26.45
C LYS A 155 4.67 3.72 27.59
N ALA A 156 3.85 2.67 27.51
CA ALA A 156 3.81 1.60 28.51
C ALA A 156 5.12 0.80 28.56
N LEU A 157 5.70 0.44 27.41
CA LEU A 157 7.00 -0.24 27.34
C LEU A 157 8.11 0.62 27.95
N LEU A 158 8.11 1.93 27.68
CA LEU A 158 9.03 2.86 28.35
C LEU A 158 8.80 2.85 29.87
N LEU A 159 7.58 3.12 30.35
CA LEU A 159 7.32 3.25 31.79
C LEU A 159 7.55 1.98 32.60
N PHE A 160 7.22 0.81 32.08
CA PHE A 160 7.16 -0.42 32.88
C PHE A 160 8.30 -1.41 32.64
N THR A 161 9.19 -1.15 31.67
CA THR A 161 10.33 -2.02 31.38
C THR A 161 11.67 -1.29 31.48
N ALA A 162 12.74 -2.06 31.69
CA ALA A 162 14.12 -1.60 31.62
C ALA A 162 14.71 -1.62 30.19
N LEU A 163 13.91 -1.99 29.18
CA LEU A 163 14.36 -2.09 27.79
C LEU A 163 14.77 -0.71 27.27
N SER A 164 15.80 -0.69 26.42
CA SER A 164 16.12 0.46 25.59
C SER A 164 14.90 0.86 24.74
N GLU A 165 14.65 2.16 24.64
CA GLU A 165 13.65 2.78 23.76
C GLU A 165 13.76 2.34 22.30
N PHE A 166 14.94 1.91 21.83
CA PHE A 166 15.08 1.43 20.46
C PHE A 166 14.32 0.12 20.22
N TRP A 167 13.92 -0.64 21.24
CA TRP A 167 13.04 -1.82 21.09
C TRP A 167 11.63 -1.49 20.57
N LEU A 168 11.22 -0.21 20.55
CA LEU A 168 9.84 0.15 20.24
C LEU A 168 9.43 -0.21 18.79
N PRO A 169 8.36 -1.00 18.60
CA PRO A 169 7.99 -1.60 17.31
C PRO A 169 7.23 -0.62 16.37
N ILE A 170 7.61 0.66 16.34
CA ILE A 170 6.82 1.73 15.70
C ILE A 170 6.55 1.51 14.20
N ALA A 171 7.43 0.76 13.52
CA ALA A 171 7.34 0.53 12.08
C ALA A 171 6.18 -0.41 11.69
N ALA A 172 5.46 -0.98 12.67
CA ALA A 172 4.37 -1.90 12.40
C ALA A 172 3.17 -1.25 11.71
N VAL A 173 2.76 -0.05 12.13
CA VAL A 173 1.66 0.68 11.50
C VAL A 173 2.02 1.13 10.07
N PRO A 174 3.22 1.70 9.80
CA PRO A 174 3.71 1.91 8.44
C PRO A 174 3.71 0.65 7.56
N LEU A 175 4.11 -0.52 8.10
CA LEU A 175 4.05 -1.79 7.36
C LEU A 175 2.61 -2.21 7.01
N TRP A 176 1.63 -2.00 7.90
CA TRP A 176 0.21 -2.22 7.58
C TRP A 176 -0.30 -1.27 6.49
N ILE A 177 0.05 0.02 6.55
CA ILE A 177 -0.32 0.98 5.51
C ILE A 177 0.35 0.64 4.16
N ALA A 178 1.63 0.25 4.19
CA ALA A 178 2.35 -0.20 2.99
C ALA A 178 1.79 -1.51 2.41
N THR A 179 1.16 -2.38 3.22
CA THR A 179 0.52 -3.62 2.71
C THR A 179 -0.92 -3.39 2.23
N SER A 180 -1.71 -2.51 2.85
CA SER A 180 -3.12 -2.25 2.50
C SER A 180 -3.33 -1.12 1.49
N PHE A 181 -2.39 -0.18 1.34
CA PHE A 181 -2.52 0.98 0.46
C PHE A 181 -1.22 1.19 -0.34
N ASP A 182 -0.41 2.18 0.01
CA ASP A 182 0.74 2.65 -0.76
C ASP A 182 1.91 3.08 0.15
N ARG A 183 3.13 3.06 -0.42
CA ARG A 183 4.37 3.40 0.31
C ARG A 183 4.47 4.88 0.68
N ARG A 184 3.85 5.79 -0.09
CA ARG A 184 3.92 7.25 0.16
C ARG A 184 3.12 7.62 1.40
N THR A 185 1.91 7.09 1.55
CA THR A 185 1.12 7.21 2.78
C THR A 185 1.84 6.55 3.95
N ALA A 186 2.45 5.38 3.76
CA ALA A 186 3.21 4.70 4.81
C ALA A 186 4.37 5.55 5.35
N PHE A 187 5.11 6.24 4.45
CA PHE A 187 6.15 7.19 4.84
C PHE A 187 5.61 8.37 5.65
N VAL A 188 4.50 9.00 5.23
CA VAL A 188 3.89 10.11 6.00
C VAL A 188 3.44 9.64 7.40
N VAL A 189 2.89 8.43 7.50
CA VAL A 189 2.52 7.80 8.78
C VAL A 189 3.77 7.50 9.63
N THR A 190 4.88 7.03 9.05
CA THR A 190 6.17 6.90 9.74
C THR A 190 6.60 8.22 10.37
N VAL A 191 6.58 9.32 9.61
CA VAL A 191 7.00 10.64 10.12
C VAL A 191 6.14 11.06 11.30
N VAL A 192 4.81 11.07 11.15
CA VAL A 192 3.89 11.50 12.21
C VAL A 192 4.03 10.63 13.47
N LEU A 193 4.17 9.31 13.31
CA LEU A 193 4.29 8.38 14.42
C LEU A 193 5.66 8.45 15.11
N ALA A 194 6.74 8.64 14.36
CA ALA A 194 8.08 8.82 14.92
C ALA A 194 8.17 10.12 15.73
N PHE A 195 7.68 11.25 15.22
CA PHE A 195 7.58 12.50 15.99
C PHE A 195 6.70 12.33 17.23
N ALA A 196 5.56 11.65 17.12
CA ALA A 196 4.67 11.43 18.25
C ALA A 196 5.32 10.57 19.35
N VAL A 197 6.00 9.48 19.01
CA VAL A 197 6.68 8.62 19.99
C VAL A 197 7.97 9.26 20.54
N ALA A 198 8.72 10.01 19.73
CA ALA A 198 9.89 10.77 20.20
C ALA A 198 9.53 11.86 21.21
N SER A 199 8.32 12.44 21.12
CA SER A 199 7.82 13.42 22.10
C SER A 199 7.77 12.88 23.53
N PHE A 200 7.62 11.56 23.72
CA PHE A 200 7.61 10.94 25.05
C PHE A 200 8.97 10.99 25.76
N LEU A 201 10.01 11.38 25.02
CA LEU A 201 11.39 11.54 25.47
C LEU A 201 11.88 12.96 25.08
N ASP A 202 10.98 13.95 25.17
CA ASP A 202 11.20 15.38 24.88
C ASP A 202 11.91 15.66 23.53
N PHE A 203 11.52 14.91 22.48
CA PHE A 203 12.04 15.03 21.10
C PHE A 203 13.54 14.76 20.94
N ASP A 204 14.06 13.83 21.75
CA ASP A 204 15.42 13.30 21.62
C ASP A 204 15.81 12.98 20.16
N LEU A 205 16.82 13.70 19.66
CA LEU A 205 17.18 13.72 18.24
C LEU A 205 17.71 12.37 17.74
N ILE A 206 18.55 11.71 18.55
CA ILE A 206 19.16 10.42 18.20
C ILE A 206 18.06 9.38 18.10
N PHE A 207 17.15 9.37 19.08
CA PHE A 207 15.98 8.51 19.08
C PHE A 207 15.09 8.76 17.84
N LEU A 208 14.72 10.02 17.58
CA LEU A 208 13.90 10.39 16.42
C LEU A 208 14.53 9.96 15.08
N CYS A 209 15.83 10.19 14.87
CA CYS A 209 16.54 9.79 13.65
C CYS A 209 16.50 8.27 13.42
N VAL A 210 16.75 7.47 14.46
CA VAL A 210 16.68 6.00 14.38
C VAL A 210 15.26 5.51 14.11
N LEU A 211 14.25 6.11 14.76
CA LEU A 211 12.83 5.82 14.52
C LEU A 211 12.42 6.09 13.05
N LEU A 212 12.80 7.25 12.52
CA LEU A 212 12.53 7.63 11.13
C LEU A 212 13.19 6.67 10.14
N ALA A 213 14.50 6.42 10.29
CA ALA A 213 15.24 5.54 9.39
C ALA A 213 14.70 4.11 9.39
N ARG A 214 14.31 3.58 10.56
CA ARG A 214 13.65 2.28 10.68
C ARG A 214 12.33 2.24 9.93
N GLY A 215 11.43 3.21 10.14
CA GLY A 215 10.14 3.24 9.44
C GLY A 215 10.30 3.43 7.93
N MET A 216 11.27 4.24 7.49
CA MET A 216 11.61 4.41 6.08
C MET A 216 12.08 3.08 5.47
N ALA A 217 13.11 2.46 6.04
CA ALA A 217 13.65 1.20 5.55
C ALA A 217 12.60 0.07 5.56
N ALA A 218 11.78 -0.03 6.60
CA ALA A 218 10.70 -1.02 6.67
C ALA A 218 9.71 -0.88 5.50
N THR A 219 9.36 0.35 5.10
CA THR A 219 8.41 0.58 3.99
C THR A 219 9.04 0.44 2.60
N LEU A 220 10.33 0.80 2.45
CA LEU A 220 11.06 0.70 1.17
C LEU A 220 11.49 -0.74 0.86
N LEU A 221 12.01 -1.45 1.86
CA LEU A 221 12.53 -2.81 1.75
C LEU A 221 11.43 -3.89 1.82
N TYR A 222 10.17 -3.47 2.01
CA TYR A 222 9.01 -4.35 1.83
C TYR A 222 8.69 -4.51 0.34
N LEU A 223 9.48 -5.37 -0.33
CA LEU A 223 9.45 -5.57 -1.77
C LEU A 223 8.24 -6.41 -2.24
N ASP A 224 7.95 -7.53 -1.57
CA ASP A 224 6.83 -8.43 -1.90
C ASP A 224 5.72 -8.35 -0.85
N ARG A 225 4.59 -7.75 -1.24
CA ARG A 225 3.40 -7.53 -0.39
C ARG A 225 2.54 -8.78 -0.20
N LYS A 226 2.71 -9.82 -1.03
CA LYS A 226 1.81 -10.99 -1.10
C LYS A 226 1.99 -11.93 0.09
N ARG A 227 3.17 -11.98 0.71
CA ARG A 227 3.52 -12.96 1.77
C ARG A 227 3.78 -12.28 3.12
N SER A 228 3.12 -12.75 4.19
CA SER A 228 3.29 -12.15 5.54
C SER A 228 4.70 -12.30 6.11
N ARG A 229 5.45 -13.35 5.72
CA ARG A 229 6.88 -13.50 6.07
C ARG A 229 7.76 -12.34 5.57
N GLN A 230 7.36 -11.66 4.49
CA GLN A 230 8.10 -10.51 3.95
C GLN A 230 8.02 -9.28 4.87
N MET A 231 7.01 -9.19 5.74
CA MET A 231 6.92 -8.13 6.76
C MET A 231 7.98 -8.33 7.85
N ILE A 232 8.29 -9.58 8.19
CA ILE A 232 9.36 -9.94 9.13
C ILE A 232 10.72 -9.61 8.53
N LEU A 233 10.96 -9.97 7.25
CA LEU A 233 12.20 -9.62 6.55
C LEU A 233 12.40 -8.10 6.44
N ALA A 234 11.36 -7.36 6.03
CA ALA A 234 11.41 -5.89 5.97
C ALA A 234 11.68 -5.27 7.34
N GLY A 235 11.10 -5.81 8.42
CA GLY A 235 11.40 -5.41 9.80
C GLY A 235 12.85 -5.69 10.21
N ALA A 236 13.39 -6.88 9.89
CA ALA A 236 14.78 -7.22 10.18
C ALA A 236 15.77 -6.31 9.44
N LEU A 237 15.54 -6.07 8.14
CA LEU A 237 16.35 -5.14 7.33
C LEU A 237 16.27 -3.69 7.86
N ALA A 238 15.09 -3.26 8.30
CA ALA A 238 14.90 -1.98 8.98
C ALA A 238 15.62 -1.88 10.35
N GLY A 239 15.77 -3.02 11.02
CA GLY A 239 16.60 -3.16 12.22
C GLY A 239 18.08 -2.97 11.89
N ILE A 240 18.57 -3.55 10.79
CA ILE A 240 19.96 -3.38 10.32
C ILE A 240 20.24 -1.92 9.93
N SER A 241 19.33 -1.26 9.21
CA SER A 241 19.50 0.18 8.89
C SER A 241 19.44 1.07 10.14
N ALA A 242 18.63 0.72 11.13
CA ALA A 242 18.59 1.40 12.42
C ALA A 242 19.91 1.26 13.18
N VAL A 243 20.50 0.05 13.20
CA VAL A 243 21.84 -0.21 13.76
C VAL A 243 22.91 0.62 13.04
N ALA A 244 22.95 0.57 11.71
CA ALA A 244 23.93 1.29 10.91
C ALA A 244 23.88 2.82 11.15
N LEU A 245 22.67 3.40 11.20
CA LEU A 245 22.51 4.82 11.50
C LEU A 245 22.87 5.15 12.96
N TYR A 246 22.47 4.31 13.92
CA TYR A 246 22.82 4.52 15.33
C TYR A 246 24.35 4.55 15.52
N VAL A 247 25.07 3.57 14.97
CA VAL A 247 26.54 3.53 15.02
C VAL A 247 27.16 4.74 14.34
N ALA A 248 26.68 5.14 13.16
CA ALA A 248 27.18 6.32 12.46
C ALA A 248 26.99 7.61 13.27
N ILE A 249 25.84 7.78 13.94
CA ILE A 249 25.57 8.89 14.84
C ILE A 249 26.51 8.86 16.07
N MET A 250 26.66 7.70 16.73
CA MET A 250 27.57 7.56 17.88
C MET A 250 29.02 7.87 17.50
N VAL A 251 29.54 7.31 16.41
CA VAL A 251 30.91 7.58 15.93
C VAL A 251 31.10 9.05 15.56
N THR A 252 30.08 9.73 15.04
CA THR A 252 30.13 11.17 14.74
C THR A 252 30.25 12.02 16.01
N PHE A 253 29.65 11.57 17.12
CA PHE A 253 29.61 12.29 18.39
C PHE A 253 30.76 11.95 19.34
N GLU A 254 31.20 10.69 19.38
CA GLU A 254 32.21 10.17 20.31
C GLU A 254 33.54 9.82 19.63
N GLY A 255 33.65 9.99 18.30
CA GLY A 255 34.82 9.67 17.48
C GLY A 255 35.07 8.17 17.28
N THR A 256 34.55 7.32 18.18
CA THR A 256 34.65 5.86 18.15
C THR A 256 33.35 5.24 18.66
N PHE A 257 33.21 3.93 18.53
CA PHE A 257 32.09 3.19 19.14
C PHE A 257 32.51 1.75 19.46
N ASP A 258 32.57 1.40 20.75
CA ASP A 258 32.90 0.04 21.18
C ASP A 258 31.66 -0.87 21.13
N TRP A 259 31.47 -1.47 19.96
CA TRP A 259 30.42 -2.45 19.72
C TRP A 259 30.53 -3.71 20.60
N ARG A 260 31.72 -4.05 21.12
CA ARG A 260 31.88 -5.21 22.02
C ARG A 260 31.37 -4.86 23.41
N ALA A 261 31.70 -3.66 23.91
CA ALA A 261 31.18 -3.15 25.16
C ALA A 261 29.65 -3.00 25.13
N ASP A 262 29.06 -2.50 24.03
CA ASP A 262 27.60 -2.44 23.87
C ASP A 262 26.96 -3.84 23.86
N LEU A 263 27.44 -4.78 23.02
CA LEU A 263 26.88 -6.13 22.95
C LEU A 263 27.00 -6.90 24.28
N SER A 264 28.02 -6.64 25.10
CA SER A 264 28.17 -7.29 26.40
C SER A 264 27.04 -6.97 27.38
N GLN A 265 26.29 -5.87 27.16
CA GLN A 265 25.13 -5.47 27.96
C GLN A 265 23.85 -6.25 27.62
N GLN A 266 23.88 -7.20 26.67
CA GLN A 266 22.78 -8.09 26.31
C GLN A 266 21.47 -7.33 26.00
N MET A 267 20.44 -7.42 26.84
CA MET A 267 19.16 -6.69 26.62
C MET A 267 19.27 -5.17 26.82
N GLY A 268 20.37 -4.68 27.43
CA GLY A 268 20.73 -3.27 27.50
C GLY A 268 21.47 -2.75 26.26
N SER A 269 21.99 -3.63 25.39
CA SER A 269 22.68 -3.26 24.15
C SER A 269 21.78 -2.41 23.24
N GLN A 270 22.29 -1.26 22.81
CA GLN A 270 21.59 -0.36 21.90
C GLN A 270 21.57 -0.93 20.48
N LEU A 271 22.60 -1.70 20.08
CA LEU A 271 22.63 -2.44 18.82
C LEU A 271 21.53 -3.52 18.76
N ILE A 272 21.45 -4.37 19.80
CA ILE A 272 20.43 -5.42 19.89
C ILE A 272 19.04 -4.79 19.97
N ALA A 273 18.87 -3.68 20.70
CA ALA A 273 17.62 -2.95 20.73
C ALA A 273 17.23 -2.32 19.37
N CYS A 274 18.18 -1.78 18.62
CA CYS A 274 17.93 -1.21 17.29
C CYS A 274 17.48 -2.30 16.29
N PHE A 275 18.18 -3.43 16.26
CA PHE A 275 17.80 -4.57 15.42
C PHE A 275 16.47 -5.19 15.88
N GLY A 276 16.36 -5.44 17.19
CA GLY A 276 15.19 -6.03 17.85
C GLY A 276 13.92 -5.19 17.71
N GLY A 277 14.01 -3.86 17.71
CA GLY A 277 12.90 -2.95 17.43
C GLY A 277 12.42 -2.99 15.97
N GLY A 278 13.30 -3.28 15.02
CA GLY A 278 12.92 -3.57 13.63
C GLY A 278 12.27 -4.94 13.48
N LEU A 279 12.91 -5.99 14.01
CA LEU A 279 12.42 -7.36 13.96
C LEU A 279 11.06 -7.52 14.68
N SER A 280 10.90 -6.94 15.87
CA SER A 280 9.63 -6.94 16.62
C SER A 280 8.52 -6.19 15.88
N ALA A 281 8.82 -5.08 15.20
CA ALA A 281 7.86 -4.41 14.32
C ALA A 281 7.42 -5.33 13.17
N GLY A 282 8.35 -6.03 12.52
CA GLY A 282 8.03 -6.99 11.45
C GLY A 282 7.19 -8.18 11.92
N LEU A 283 7.53 -8.75 13.09
CA LEU A 283 6.79 -9.84 13.74
C LEU A 283 5.38 -9.41 14.16
N LEU A 284 5.25 -8.27 14.86
CA LEU A 284 3.97 -7.68 15.26
C LEU A 284 3.10 -7.40 14.04
N SER A 285 3.71 -6.92 12.95
CA SER A 285 2.99 -6.63 11.70
C SER A 285 2.39 -7.87 11.07
N ALA A 286 3.18 -8.95 11.00
CA ALA A 286 2.77 -10.23 10.43
C ALA A 286 1.69 -10.90 11.29
N LEU A 287 1.88 -10.90 12.62
CA LEU A 287 0.95 -11.50 13.59
C LEU A 287 -0.42 -10.80 13.58
N LEU A 288 -0.44 -9.47 13.54
CA LEU A 288 -1.67 -8.68 13.58
C LEU A 288 -2.18 -8.23 12.20
N ARG A 289 -1.70 -8.83 11.10
CA ARG A 289 -2.11 -8.46 9.73
C ARG A 289 -3.63 -8.51 9.52
N ALA A 290 -4.30 -9.55 10.01
CA ALA A 290 -5.75 -9.71 9.87
C ALA A 290 -6.57 -8.66 10.66
N PRO A 291 -6.35 -8.44 11.98
CA PRO A 291 -7.06 -7.37 12.69
C PRO A 291 -6.68 -5.97 12.18
N ALA A 292 -5.42 -5.73 11.80
CA ALA A 292 -4.99 -4.43 11.26
C ALA A 292 -5.65 -4.10 9.91
N SER A 293 -5.73 -5.05 8.97
CA SER A 293 -6.42 -4.84 7.69
C SER A 293 -7.92 -4.56 7.88
N ARG A 294 -8.60 -5.28 8.79
CA ARG A 294 -9.99 -5.00 9.18
C ARG A 294 -10.17 -3.59 9.75
N LEU A 295 -9.28 -3.17 10.65
CA LEU A 295 -9.26 -1.82 11.24
C LEU A 295 -9.05 -0.74 10.18
N LEU A 296 -8.22 -1.02 9.16
CA LEU A 296 -7.99 -0.18 7.99
C LEU A 296 -9.07 -0.34 6.89
N GLY A 297 -10.14 -1.10 7.12
CA GLY A 297 -11.26 -1.28 6.19
C GLY A 297 -10.93 -2.07 4.91
N HIS A 298 -9.81 -2.81 4.90
CA HIS A 298 -9.36 -3.70 3.84
C HIS A 298 -9.72 -5.16 4.18
N VAL A 299 -9.82 -6.04 3.17
CA VAL A 299 -10.12 -7.47 3.38
C VAL A 299 -8.81 -8.26 3.48
N PRO A 300 -8.59 -9.08 4.52
CA PRO A 300 -7.43 -9.97 4.56
C PRO A 300 -7.42 -10.92 3.35
N ARG A 301 -6.23 -11.24 2.82
CA ARG A 301 -6.08 -12.16 1.67
C ARG A 301 -6.69 -13.52 1.97
N GLU A 302 -6.54 -13.97 3.21
CA GLU A 302 -7.08 -15.22 3.72
C GLU A 302 -8.61 -15.24 3.57
N ARG A 303 -9.29 -14.16 3.97
CA ARG A 303 -10.74 -14.02 3.82
C ARG A 303 -11.20 -13.92 2.36
N LEU A 304 -10.36 -13.39 1.46
CA LEU A 304 -10.64 -13.41 0.03
C LEU A 304 -10.50 -14.82 -0.54
N LEU A 305 -9.56 -15.64 -0.05
CA LEU A 305 -9.47 -17.05 -0.44
C LEU A 305 -10.70 -17.83 0.04
N ASP A 306 -11.14 -17.65 1.29
CA ASP A 306 -12.38 -18.27 1.79
C ASP A 306 -13.57 -17.94 0.85
N LEU A 307 -13.71 -16.67 0.47
CA LEU A 307 -14.81 -16.20 -0.39
C LEU A 307 -14.65 -16.57 -1.86
N SER A 308 -13.46 -17.01 -2.29
CA SER A 308 -13.20 -17.49 -3.65
C SER A 308 -13.57 -18.97 -3.86
N ASP A 309 -13.87 -19.68 -2.77
CA ASP A 309 -14.42 -21.02 -2.81
C ASP A 309 -15.86 -21.00 -3.35
N LEU A 310 -16.13 -21.80 -4.37
CA LEU A 310 -17.45 -21.86 -5.02
C LEU A 310 -18.47 -22.64 -4.18
N GLU A 311 -18.02 -23.40 -3.18
CA GLU A 311 -18.89 -24.09 -2.20
C GLU A 311 -19.36 -23.14 -1.07
N GLN A 312 -19.04 -21.84 -1.12
CA GLN A 312 -19.61 -20.85 -0.20
C GLN A 312 -21.15 -20.83 -0.31
N PRO A 313 -21.92 -20.80 0.81
CA PRO A 313 -23.37 -20.94 0.79
C PRO A 313 -24.11 -19.95 -0.14
N LEU A 314 -23.61 -18.71 -0.27
CA LEU A 314 -24.20 -17.71 -1.17
C LEU A 314 -23.92 -18.00 -2.65
N LEU A 315 -22.76 -18.60 -2.99
CA LEU A 315 -22.47 -19.00 -4.37
C LEU A 315 -23.21 -20.29 -4.75
N MET A 316 -23.38 -21.22 -3.81
CA MET A 316 -24.26 -22.37 -3.97
C MET A 316 -25.73 -21.94 -4.16
N GLN A 317 -26.20 -20.95 -3.39
CA GLN A 317 -27.52 -20.34 -3.59
C GLN A 317 -27.64 -19.73 -4.99
N LEU A 318 -26.62 -18.99 -5.46
CA LEU A 318 -26.64 -18.43 -6.81
C LEU A 318 -26.69 -19.52 -7.89
N ALA A 319 -25.89 -20.58 -7.74
CA ALA A 319 -25.87 -21.71 -8.66
C ALA A 319 -27.19 -22.50 -8.70
N HIS A 320 -27.91 -22.57 -7.58
CA HIS A 320 -29.20 -23.26 -7.48
C HIS A 320 -30.35 -22.41 -8.05
N GLU A 321 -30.48 -21.15 -7.62
CA GLU A 321 -31.61 -20.29 -7.97
C GLU A 321 -31.46 -19.60 -9.34
N ALA A 322 -30.23 -19.28 -9.77
CA ALA A 322 -29.93 -18.56 -11.01
C ALA A 322 -28.67 -19.13 -11.71
N PRO A 323 -28.73 -20.38 -12.23
CA PRO A 323 -27.56 -21.09 -12.76
C PRO A 323 -26.90 -20.38 -13.96
N GLY A 324 -27.66 -19.68 -14.80
CA GLY A 324 -27.11 -18.90 -15.92
C GLY A 324 -26.30 -17.69 -15.44
N THR A 325 -26.82 -16.96 -14.45
CA THR A 325 -26.09 -15.88 -13.77
C THR A 325 -24.84 -16.39 -13.03
N PHE A 326 -24.89 -17.58 -12.43
CA PHE A 326 -23.72 -18.20 -11.81
C PHE A 326 -22.61 -18.46 -12.84
N GLU A 327 -22.94 -19.08 -13.98
CA GLU A 327 -21.97 -19.36 -15.04
C GLU A 327 -21.42 -18.07 -15.69
N HIS A 328 -22.26 -17.04 -15.88
CA HIS A 328 -21.83 -15.69 -16.26
C HIS A 328 -20.76 -15.14 -15.30
N SER A 329 -21.09 -15.09 -14.01
CA SER A 329 -20.20 -14.59 -12.95
C SER A 329 -18.89 -15.39 -12.88
N ARG A 330 -18.95 -16.71 -13.09
CA ARG A 330 -17.81 -17.63 -13.07
C ARG A 330 -16.89 -17.41 -14.28
N ALA A 331 -17.44 -17.21 -15.48
CA ALA A 331 -16.69 -16.91 -16.69
C ALA A 331 -16.02 -15.52 -16.60
N MET A 332 -16.80 -14.50 -16.23
CA MET A 332 -16.36 -13.11 -16.09
C MET A 332 -15.21 -12.96 -15.08
N ALA A 333 -15.24 -13.68 -13.96
CA ALA A 333 -14.23 -13.55 -12.91
C ALA A 333 -12.79 -13.81 -13.39
N ASN A 334 -12.59 -14.72 -14.35
CA ASN A 334 -11.27 -14.99 -14.92
C ASN A 334 -10.78 -13.84 -15.82
N LEU A 335 -11.68 -13.19 -16.56
CA LEU A 335 -11.36 -12.01 -17.37
C LEU A 335 -11.05 -10.80 -16.48
N ALA A 336 -11.86 -10.58 -15.44
CA ALA A 336 -11.67 -9.48 -14.49
C ALA A 336 -10.38 -9.62 -13.68
N GLU A 337 -10.00 -10.85 -13.29
CA GLU A 337 -8.71 -11.13 -12.64
C GLU A 337 -7.52 -10.78 -13.56
N GLN A 338 -7.58 -11.19 -14.84
CA GLN A 338 -6.53 -10.90 -15.82
C GLN A 338 -6.37 -9.40 -16.08
N ALA A 339 -7.48 -8.67 -16.28
CA ALA A 339 -7.49 -7.23 -16.46
C ALA A 339 -6.90 -6.49 -15.22
N ALA A 340 -7.28 -6.90 -14.01
CA ALA A 340 -6.75 -6.34 -12.77
C ALA A 340 -5.25 -6.64 -12.58
N SER A 341 -4.83 -7.87 -12.87
CA SER A 341 -3.42 -8.28 -12.78
C SER A 341 -2.54 -7.47 -13.76
N ALA A 342 -3.03 -7.21 -14.97
CA ALA A 342 -2.29 -6.49 -16.01
C ALA A 342 -1.94 -5.04 -15.64
N ILE A 343 -2.73 -4.39 -14.76
CA ILE A 343 -2.50 -3.00 -14.30
C ILE A 343 -2.01 -2.93 -12.83
N GLY A 344 -1.73 -4.06 -12.19
CA GLY A 344 -1.35 -4.11 -10.77
C GLY A 344 -2.45 -3.63 -9.82
N ALA A 345 -3.71 -3.87 -10.16
CA ALA A 345 -4.84 -3.78 -9.23
C ALA A 345 -4.97 -5.06 -8.38
N ASP A 346 -5.86 -5.07 -7.38
CA ASP A 346 -6.07 -6.26 -6.54
C ASP A 346 -6.86 -7.33 -7.30
N ALA A 347 -6.13 -8.18 -8.03
CA ALA A 347 -6.69 -9.22 -8.89
C ALA A 347 -7.56 -10.24 -8.13
N LEU A 348 -7.17 -10.64 -6.92
CA LEU A 348 -7.95 -11.57 -6.10
C LEU A 348 -9.24 -10.91 -5.59
N LEU A 349 -9.17 -9.64 -5.13
CA LEU A 349 -10.38 -8.90 -4.77
C LEU A 349 -11.31 -8.72 -5.96
N THR A 350 -10.76 -8.49 -7.16
CA THR A 350 -11.54 -8.32 -8.40
C THR A 350 -12.23 -9.63 -8.80
N ARG A 351 -11.52 -10.76 -8.78
CA ARG A 351 -12.06 -12.11 -9.03
C ARG A 351 -13.21 -12.44 -8.08
N VAL A 352 -12.98 -12.26 -6.78
CA VAL A 352 -14.00 -12.49 -5.73
C VAL A 352 -15.18 -11.54 -5.92
N GLY A 353 -14.94 -10.26 -6.18
CA GLY A 353 -15.98 -9.28 -6.48
C GLY A 353 -16.88 -9.69 -7.65
N ALA A 354 -16.29 -10.23 -8.73
CA ALA A 354 -17.03 -10.74 -9.88
C ALA A 354 -17.89 -11.98 -9.55
N TYR A 355 -17.49 -12.86 -8.63
CA TYR A 355 -18.35 -13.99 -8.22
C TYR A 355 -19.65 -13.55 -7.52
N TYR A 356 -19.65 -12.42 -6.82
CA TYR A 356 -20.78 -11.97 -6.01
C TYR A 356 -21.55 -10.76 -6.58
N HIS A 357 -21.09 -10.15 -7.68
CA HIS A 357 -21.68 -8.89 -8.17
C HIS A 357 -23.19 -9.01 -8.46
N ASP A 358 -23.59 -10.12 -9.06
CA ASP A 358 -24.94 -10.38 -9.56
C ASP A 358 -25.82 -11.24 -8.63
N ILE A 359 -25.35 -11.51 -7.40
CA ILE A 359 -26.05 -12.37 -6.42
C ILE A 359 -27.52 -11.99 -6.19
N GLY A 360 -27.89 -10.72 -6.40
CA GLY A 360 -29.27 -10.26 -6.28
C GLY A 360 -30.24 -10.87 -7.30
N LYS A 361 -29.76 -11.30 -8.47
CA LYS A 361 -30.58 -11.96 -9.50
C LYS A 361 -31.20 -13.27 -8.99
N SER A 362 -30.56 -13.94 -8.01
CA SER A 362 -31.09 -15.15 -7.34
C SER A 362 -32.46 -14.94 -6.67
N THR A 363 -32.88 -13.71 -6.38
CA THR A 363 -34.20 -13.44 -5.79
C THR A 363 -35.35 -13.47 -6.80
N GLN A 364 -35.05 -13.20 -8.08
CA GLN A 364 -36.02 -13.03 -9.16
C GLN A 364 -35.42 -13.52 -10.50
N PRO A 365 -34.94 -14.79 -10.58
CA PRO A 365 -34.10 -15.26 -11.70
C PRO A 365 -34.77 -15.14 -13.06
N LYS A 366 -36.10 -15.34 -13.14
CA LYS A 366 -36.89 -15.30 -14.39
C LYS A 366 -36.96 -13.93 -15.07
N TYR A 367 -36.53 -12.85 -14.41
CA TYR A 367 -36.42 -11.53 -15.05
C TYR A 367 -35.10 -11.35 -15.82
N PHE A 368 -34.17 -12.30 -15.73
CA PHE A 368 -32.85 -12.22 -16.34
C PHE A 368 -32.71 -13.28 -17.42
N VAL A 369 -32.46 -12.83 -18.66
CA VAL A 369 -32.53 -13.65 -19.88
C VAL A 369 -31.57 -14.84 -19.84
N GLU A 370 -30.44 -14.72 -19.15
CA GLU A 370 -29.48 -15.81 -18.98
C GLU A 370 -30.01 -17.01 -18.16
N ASN A 371 -31.10 -16.83 -17.40
CA ASN A 371 -31.73 -17.88 -16.60
C ASN A 371 -33.06 -18.40 -17.20
N LEU A 372 -33.49 -17.88 -18.36
CA LEU A 372 -34.69 -18.37 -19.05
C LEU A 372 -34.35 -19.59 -19.90
N SER A 373 -35.29 -20.54 -19.99
CA SER A 373 -35.18 -21.62 -20.99
C SER A 373 -35.41 -21.05 -22.41
N PRO A 374 -34.84 -21.62 -23.48
CA PRO A 374 -34.95 -21.07 -24.84
C PRO A 374 -36.38 -20.83 -25.33
N ASP A 375 -37.35 -21.64 -24.87
CA ASP A 375 -38.78 -21.54 -25.22
C ASP A 375 -39.62 -20.81 -24.17
N GLU A 376 -39.01 -20.31 -23.09
CA GLU A 376 -39.71 -19.62 -22.00
C GLU A 376 -39.89 -18.13 -22.32
N ARG A 377 -41.14 -17.64 -22.27
CA ARG A 377 -41.44 -16.23 -22.49
C ARG A 377 -40.86 -15.35 -21.39
N SER A 378 -40.40 -14.17 -21.78
CA SER A 378 -39.87 -13.19 -20.83
C SER A 378 -41.02 -12.52 -20.07
N PRO A 379 -40.96 -12.41 -18.72
CA PRO A 379 -41.92 -11.59 -17.97
C PRO A 379 -41.98 -10.13 -18.45
N HIS A 380 -40.92 -9.63 -19.09
CA HIS A 380 -40.84 -8.28 -19.66
C HIS A 380 -41.68 -8.04 -20.92
N ASP A 381 -42.26 -9.08 -21.50
CA ASP A 381 -43.17 -8.98 -22.64
C ASP A 381 -44.55 -8.46 -22.21
N GLU A 382 -44.99 -8.79 -21.00
CA GLU A 382 -46.31 -8.46 -20.44
C GLU A 382 -46.29 -7.25 -19.48
N LEU A 383 -45.09 -6.72 -19.17
CA LEU A 383 -44.90 -5.63 -18.22
C LEU A 383 -44.63 -4.28 -18.89
N ASP A 384 -45.15 -3.22 -18.26
CA ASP A 384 -44.79 -1.85 -18.58
C ASP A 384 -43.26 -1.65 -18.51
N PRO A 385 -42.67 -0.75 -19.31
CA PRO A 385 -41.22 -0.55 -19.34
C PRO A 385 -40.63 -0.07 -18.01
N ASP A 386 -41.33 0.77 -17.26
CA ASP A 386 -40.90 1.23 -15.93
C ASP A 386 -40.89 0.07 -14.91
N VAL A 387 -41.93 -0.74 -14.88
CA VAL A 387 -42.01 -1.94 -14.00
C VAL A 387 -40.92 -2.95 -14.36
N SER A 388 -40.64 -3.11 -15.65
CA SER A 388 -39.53 -3.93 -16.14
C SER A 388 -38.16 -3.39 -15.72
N ALA A 389 -37.95 -2.07 -15.81
CA ALA A 389 -36.71 -1.44 -15.37
C ALA A 389 -36.53 -1.58 -13.85
N ASP A 390 -37.57 -1.37 -13.06
CA ASP A 390 -37.53 -1.55 -11.60
C ASP A 390 -37.18 -2.99 -11.20
N ALA A 391 -37.77 -4.00 -11.86
CA ALA A 391 -37.45 -5.40 -11.62
C ALA A 391 -35.97 -5.73 -11.92
N ILE A 392 -35.42 -5.21 -13.03
CA ILE A 392 -33.99 -5.33 -13.33
C ILE A 392 -33.15 -4.59 -12.29
N MET A 393 -33.45 -3.34 -11.97
CA MET A 393 -32.66 -2.52 -11.04
C MET A 393 -32.67 -3.05 -9.60
N ALA A 394 -33.70 -3.83 -9.22
CA ALA A 394 -33.83 -4.42 -7.88
C ALA A 394 -32.65 -5.33 -7.50
N HIS A 395 -32.02 -6.04 -8.46
CA HIS A 395 -30.91 -6.96 -8.15
C HIS A 395 -29.74 -6.26 -7.44
N VAL A 396 -29.44 -5.00 -7.78
CA VAL A 396 -28.39 -4.20 -7.12
C VAL A 396 -28.67 -4.02 -5.63
N VAL A 397 -29.93 -3.70 -5.28
CA VAL A 397 -30.35 -3.43 -3.90
C VAL A 397 -30.49 -4.72 -3.11
N LEU A 398 -31.11 -5.74 -3.71
CA LEU A 398 -31.32 -7.05 -3.09
C LEU A 398 -30.01 -7.81 -2.90
N GLY A 399 -29.13 -7.81 -3.91
CA GLY A 399 -27.80 -8.43 -3.83
C GLY A 399 -26.95 -7.78 -2.75
N THR A 400 -26.95 -6.44 -2.66
CA THR A 400 -26.27 -5.74 -1.57
C THR A 400 -26.82 -6.12 -0.18
N LYS A 401 -28.14 -6.31 -0.05
CA LYS A 401 -28.76 -6.76 1.20
C LYS A 401 -28.28 -8.17 1.57
N ILE A 402 -28.39 -9.12 0.64
CA ILE A 402 -27.98 -10.52 0.82
C ILE A 402 -26.52 -10.62 1.25
N LEU A 403 -25.61 -9.90 0.59
CA LEU A 403 -24.19 -9.91 0.92
C LEU A 403 -23.90 -9.36 2.32
N ARG A 404 -24.60 -8.31 2.75
CA ARG A 404 -24.43 -7.75 4.10
C ARG A 404 -25.01 -8.66 5.18
N GLU A 405 -26.15 -9.29 4.91
CA GLU A 405 -26.79 -10.27 5.82
C GLU A 405 -25.95 -11.56 5.95
N GLY A 406 -25.34 -12.02 4.85
CA GLY A 406 -24.38 -13.13 4.83
C GLY A 406 -22.96 -12.80 5.35
N GLY A 407 -22.74 -11.61 5.92
CA GLY A 407 -21.44 -11.23 6.50
C GLY A 407 -20.30 -11.11 5.50
N VAL A 408 -20.59 -10.88 4.22
CA VAL A 408 -19.58 -10.62 3.19
C VAL A 408 -18.93 -9.25 3.47
N PRO A 409 -17.59 -9.15 3.45
CA PRO A 409 -16.92 -7.89 3.72
C PRO A 409 -17.32 -6.81 2.73
N GLU A 410 -17.64 -5.63 3.26
CA GLU A 410 -18.11 -4.46 2.49
C GLU A 410 -17.27 -4.11 1.23
N PRO A 411 -15.94 -4.34 1.15
CA PRO A 411 -15.17 -4.18 -0.11
C PRO A 411 -15.47 -5.20 -1.23
N VAL A 412 -16.05 -6.35 -0.92
CA VAL A 412 -16.58 -7.34 -1.89
C VAL A 412 -18.05 -7.01 -2.20
N THR A 413 -18.83 -6.63 -1.19
CA THR A 413 -20.20 -6.10 -1.37
C THR A 413 -20.24 -4.89 -2.32
N GLU A 414 -19.16 -4.10 -2.36
CA GLU A 414 -19.03 -2.91 -3.21
C GLU A 414 -19.32 -3.20 -4.68
N PHE A 415 -18.87 -4.35 -5.19
CA PHE A 415 -19.06 -4.73 -6.58
C PHE A 415 -20.55 -4.83 -6.96
N ALA A 416 -21.38 -5.40 -6.10
CA ALA A 416 -22.82 -5.60 -6.33
C ALA A 416 -23.64 -4.29 -6.41
N TYR A 417 -23.10 -3.16 -5.94
CA TYR A 417 -23.73 -1.84 -6.12
C TYR A 417 -22.93 -0.85 -6.96
N THR A 418 -21.78 -1.25 -7.51
CA THR A 418 -20.99 -0.40 -8.41
C THR A 418 -20.84 -0.92 -9.83
N HIS A 419 -21.08 -2.21 -10.12
CA HIS A 419 -20.85 -2.78 -11.45
C HIS A 419 -21.71 -2.11 -12.54
N HIS A 420 -22.96 -1.77 -12.27
CA HIS A 420 -23.77 -0.93 -13.17
C HIS A 420 -23.69 0.58 -12.88
N GLY A 421 -23.14 0.98 -11.73
CA GLY A 421 -22.97 2.40 -11.38
C GLY A 421 -24.28 3.17 -11.31
N THR A 422 -24.40 4.18 -12.19
CA THR A 422 -25.59 5.04 -12.37
C THR A 422 -26.07 5.05 -13.84
N GLN A 423 -25.77 3.96 -14.55
CA GLN A 423 -26.12 3.78 -15.95
C GLN A 423 -27.64 3.79 -16.17
N LEU A 424 -28.05 4.12 -17.40
CA LEU A 424 -29.43 4.06 -17.85
C LEU A 424 -29.74 2.64 -18.34
N VAL A 425 -30.91 2.11 -17.99
CA VAL A 425 -31.43 0.86 -18.55
C VAL A 425 -32.03 1.17 -19.94
N GLU A 426 -31.15 1.38 -20.91
CA GLU A 426 -31.44 2.01 -22.21
C GLU A 426 -32.59 1.35 -22.97
N TYR A 427 -32.68 0.02 -22.94
CA TYR A 427 -33.73 -0.74 -23.63
C TYR A 427 -35.13 -0.35 -23.14
N PHE A 428 -35.38 -0.37 -21.84
CA PHE A 428 -36.70 -0.04 -21.28
C PHE A 428 -36.98 1.47 -21.34
N TRP A 429 -35.97 2.33 -21.20
CA TRP A 429 -36.14 3.77 -21.46
C TRP A 429 -36.56 4.05 -22.91
N THR A 430 -35.96 3.34 -23.87
CA THR A 430 -36.32 3.46 -25.30
C THR A 430 -37.72 2.92 -25.56
N LYS A 431 -38.08 1.74 -25.01
CA LYS A 431 -39.44 1.17 -25.07
C LYS A 431 -40.49 2.13 -24.47
N CYS A 432 -40.17 2.81 -23.37
CA CYS A 432 -41.02 3.82 -22.74
C CYS A 432 -41.28 5.04 -23.65
N GLN A 433 -40.21 5.62 -24.24
CA GLN A 433 -40.33 6.74 -25.17
C GLN A 433 -41.09 6.36 -26.45
N GLN A 434 -40.85 5.17 -27.00
CA GLN A 434 -41.57 4.65 -28.17
C GLN A 434 -43.07 4.44 -27.89
N ALA A 435 -43.44 4.07 -26.66
CA ALA A 435 -44.82 4.02 -26.18
C ALA A 435 -45.43 5.41 -25.88
N GLY A 436 -44.72 6.51 -26.18
CA GLY A 436 -45.17 7.89 -25.95
C GLY A 436 -45.02 8.39 -24.51
N ASN A 437 -44.33 7.66 -23.64
CA ASN A 437 -44.13 7.97 -22.22
C ASN A 437 -45.45 8.36 -21.50
N PRO A 438 -46.45 7.46 -21.43
CA PRO A 438 -47.80 7.80 -20.96
C PRO A 438 -47.87 8.23 -19.49
N LYS A 439 -46.84 7.89 -18.70
CA LYS A 439 -46.69 8.25 -17.29
C LYS A 439 -45.88 9.54 -17.06
N GLY A 440 -45.33 10.17 -18.12
CA GLY A 440 -44.53 11.39 -18.01
C GLY A 440 -43.23 11.24 -17.22
N LEU A 441 -42.62 10.04 -17.24
CA LEU A 441 -41.44 9.70 -16.46
C LEU A 441 -40.17 10.33 -17.04
N ASP A 442 -39.25 10.74 -16.17
CA ASP A 442 -37.90 11.15 -16.55
C ASP A 442 -36.96 9.94 -16.69
N ALA A 443 -35.87 10.10 -17.44
CA ALA A 443 -34.82 9.10 -17.58
C ALA A 443 -34.18 8.69 -16.25
N SER A 444 -34.25 9.52 -15.20
CA SER A 444 -33.83 9.14 -13.84
C SER A 444 -34.59 7.94 -13.26
N ALA A 445 -35.85 7.71 -13.67
CA ALA A 445 -36.63 6.54 -13.28
C ALA A 445 -36.11 5.22 -13.89
N PHE A 446 -35.21 5.30 -14.87
CA PHE A 446 -34.61 4.16 -15.56
C PHE A 446 -33.10 4.05 -15.25
N ARG A 447 -32.58 4.74 -14.22
CA ARG A 447 -31.16 4.70 -13.84
C ARG A 447 -30.93 3.86 -12.60
N TYR A 448 -29.91 3.00 -12.67
CA TYR A 448 -29.53 2.13 -11.56
C TYR A 448 -29.33 2.92 -10.25
N PRO A 449 -29.90 2.46 -9.12
CA PRO A 449 -29.81 3.14 -7.82
C PRO A 449 -28.45 2.97 -7.12
N GLY A 450 -27.42 2.54 -7.85
CA GLY A 450 -26.08 2.23 -7.35
C GLY A 450 -25.18 3.45 -7.15
N MET A 451 -23.88 3.21 -7.09
CA MET A 451 -22.86 4.25 -7.07
C MET A 451 -21.83 4.01 -8.16
N ARG A 452 -21.33 5.07 -8.82
CA ARG A 452 -20.20 4.97 -9.74
C ARG A 452 -19.01 4.23 -9.09
N PRO A 453 -18.28 3.35 -9.81
CA PRO A 453 -17.07 2.69 -9.33
C PRO A 453 -16.13 3.59 -8.53
N GLN A 454 -15.73 3.12 -7.35
CA GLN A 454 -14.94 3.87 -6.36
C GLN A 454 -13.47 3.41 -6.31
N THR A 455 -13.15 2.31 -6.98
CA THR A 455 -11.78 1.79 -7.15
C THR A 455 -11.58 1.17 -8.53
N ARG A 456 -10.32 1.04 -8.95
CA ARG A 456 -9.92 0.39 -10.20
C ARG A 456 -10.53 -1.01 -10.35
N GLU A 457 -10.55 -1.80 -9.28
CA GLU A 457 -11.14 -3.15 -9.24
C GLU A 457 -12.65 -3.13 -9.55
N THR A 458 -13.41 -2.22 -8.93
CA THR A 458 -14.86 -2.10 -9.19
C THR A 458 -15.17 -1.61 -10.61
N ALA A 459 -14.30 -0.77 -11.18
CA ALA A 459 -14.43 -0.30 -12.55
C ALA A 459 -14.07 -1.38 -13.57
N ILE A 460 -13.10 -2.25 -13.27
CA ILE A 460 -12.80 -3.42 -14.09
C ILE A 460 -14.00 -4.34 -14.19
N VAL A 461 -14.69 -4.66 -13.09
CA VAL A 461 -15.89 -5.52 -13.16
C VAL A 461 -17.02 -4.84 -13.96
N MET A 462 -17.25 -3.53 -13.80
CA MET A 462 -18.19 -2.78 -14.67
C MET A 462 -17.85 -2.92 -16.16
N LEU A 463 -16.58 -2.80 -16.52
CA LEU A 463 -16.13 -2.90 -17.91
C LEU A 463 -16.27 -4.33 -18.41
N VAL A 464 -15.77 -5.31 -17.67
CA VAL A 464 -15.73 -6.72 -18.07
C VAL A 464 -17.13 -7.32 -18.17
N ASP A 465 -18.07 -6.95 -17.31
CA ASP A 465 -19.49 -7.32 -17.43
C ASP A 465 -20.09 -6.86 -18.76
N SER A 466 -19.90 -5.59 -19.11
CA SER A 466 -20.35 -5.06 -20.42
C SER A 466 -19.63 -5.69 -21.61
N ILE A 467 -18.34 -6.02 -21.46
CA ILE A 467 -17.51 -6.62 -22.52
C ILE A 467 -17.91 -8.08 -22.76
N GLU A 468 -18.17 -8.86 -21.72
CA GLU A 468 -18.61 -10.26 -21.83
C GLU A 468 -19.96 -10.34 -22.54
N ALA A 469 -20.94 -9.53 -22.10
CA ALA A 469 -22.26 -9.51 -22.70
C ALA A 469 -22.21 -9.12 -24.19
N ALA A 470 -21.33 -8.19 -24.56
CA ALA A 470 -21.14 -7.75 -25.94
C ALA A 470 -20.25 -8.68 -26.79
N SER A 471 -19.32 -9.44 -26.21
CA SER A 471 -18.43 -10.33 -26.97
C SER A 471 -19.21 -11.49 -27.62
N ARG A 472 -20.33 -11.89 -27.01
CA ARG A 472 -21.25 -12.91 -27.52
C ARG A 472 -21.89 -12.56 -28.87
N THR A 473 -21.85 -11.30 -29.31
CA THR A 473 -22.41 -10.87 -30.61
C THR A 473 -21.36 -10.72 -31.72
N ILE A 474 -20.09 -11.08 -31.47
CA ILE A 474 -19.00 -10.98 -32.44
C ILE A 474 -18.71 -12.36 -33.04
N ASP A 475 -19.08 -12.53 -34.31
CA ASP A 475 -18.76 -13.70 -35.13
C ASP A 475 -18.42 -13.22 -36.56
N PRO A 476 -17.25 -13.57 -37.13
CA PRO A 476 -16.17 -14.36 -36.55
C PRO A 476 -15.47 -13.66 -35.35
N PRO A 477 -14.87 -14.41 -34.42
CA PRO A 477 -14.23 -13.87 -33.21
C PRO A 477 -12.85 -13.26 -33.50
N GLU A 478 -12.82 -12.15 -34.22
CA GLU A 478 -11.60 -11.45 -34.64
C GLU A 478 -11.10 -10.44 -33.60
N ARG A 479 -9.77 -10.35 -33.44
CA ARG A 479 -9.13 -9.47 -32.44
C ARG A 479 -9.50 -8.00 -32.63
N GLU A 480 -9.53 -7.52 -33.86
CA GLU A 480 -9.83 -6.11 -34.20
C GLU A 480 -11.30 -5.75 -33.93
N ALA A 481 -12.22 -6.69 -34.18
CA ALA A 481 -13.63 -6.54 -33.85
C ALA A 481 -13.84 -6.46 -32.32
N PHE A 482 -13.20 -7.34 -31.55
CA PHE A 482 -13.22 -7.26 -30.09
C PHE A 482 -12.58 -5.96 -29.58
N GLU A 483 -11.42 -5.56 -30.10
CA GLU A 483 -10.76 -4.32 -29.67
C GLU A 483 -11.65 -3.10 -29.92
N THR A 484 -12.24 -2.99 -31.11
CA THR A 484 -13.18 -1.90 -31.47
C THR A 484 -14.41 -1.87 -30.55
N MET A 485 -14.99 -3.05 -30.27
CA MET A 485 -16.12 -3.19 -29.33
C MET A 485 -15.74 -2.73 -27.92
N ILE A 486 -14.59 -3.18 -27.40
CA ILE A 486 -14.12 -2.83 -26.06
C ILE A 486 -13.83 -1.32 -25.96
N GLN A 487 -13.15 -0.74 -26.97
CA GLN A 487 -12.91 0.71 -27.03
C GLN A 487 -14.21 1.50 -26.99
N ARG A 488 -15.25 1.08 -27.73
CA ARG A 488 -16.58 1.71 -27.72
C ARG A 488 -17.26 1.64 -26.35
N ILE A 489 -17.16 0.51 -25.65
CA ILE A 489 -17.69 0.36 -24.28
C ILE A 489 -16.97 1.31 -23.33
N VAL A 490 -15.62 1.32 -23.33
CA VAL A 490 -14.81 2.20 -22.49
C VAL A 490 -15.14 3.67 -22.74
N PHE A 491 -15.24 4.08 -24.02
CA PHE A 491 -15.60 5.45 -24.39
C PHE A 491 -17.00 5.84 -23.91
N THR A 492 -17.98 4.93 -23.99
CA THR A 492 -19.33 5.17 -23.47
C THR A 492 -19.32 5.35 -21.95
N LYS A 493 -18.65 4.48 -21.19
CA LYS A 493 -18.54 4.63 -19.72
C LYS A 493 -17.82 5.93 -19.32
N LEU A 494 -16.81 6.36 -20.09
CA LEU A 494 -16.12 7.64 -19.90
C LEU A 494 -17.04 8.84 -20.17
N LYS A 495 -17.77 8.84 -21.30
CA LYS A 495 -18.71 9.90 -21.67
C LYS A 495 -19.82 10.09 -20.63
N ASP A 496 -20.28 9.00 -20.02
CA ASP A 496 -21.30 8.99 -18.96
C ASP A 496 -20.74 9.28 -17.55
N GLY A 497 -19.44 9.57 -17.44
CA GLY A 497 -18.73 9.85 -16.18
C GLY A 497 -18.70 8.68 -15.20
N GLN A 498 -18.94 7.44 -15.64
CA GLN A 498 -18.98 6.29 -14.73
C GLN A 498 -17.61 5.99 -14.10
N LEU A 499 -16.51 6.39 -14.75
CA LEU A 499 -15.15 6.11 -14.31
C LEU A 499 -14.51 7.25 -13.49
N ASP A 500 -15.18 8.38 -13.31
CA ASP A 500 -14.64 9.62 -12.70
C ASP A 500 -14.04 9.41 -11.30
N ASP A 501 -14.66 8.57 -10.47
CA ASP A 501 -14.27 8.33 -9.07
C ASP A 501 -13.27 7.17 -8.89
N CYS A 502 -13.10 6.30 -9.90
CA CYS A 502 -12.47 4.98 -9.68
C CYS A 502 -10.94 5.02 -9.60
N GLY A 503 -10.32 6.05 -10.18
CA GLY A 503 -8.86 6.24 -10.22
C GLY A 503 -8.12 5.41 -11.27
N LEU A 504 -8.81 4.89 -12.30
CA LEU A 504 -8.15 4.35 -13.50
C LEU A 504 -7.52 5.49 -14.34
N GLY A 505 -6.26 5.33 -14.73
CA GLY A 505 -5.60 6.19 -15.71
C GLY A 505 -5.81 5.73 -17.16
N MET A 506 -5.67 6.65 -18.12
CA MET A 506 -5.84 6.32 -19.55
C MET A 506 -4.89 5.21 -20.04
N ASN A 507 -3.66 5.16 -19.53
CA ASN A 507 -2.72 4.08 -19.83
C ASN A 507 -3.20 2.72 -19.29
N GLU A 508 -3.83 2.68 -18.13
CA GLU A 508 -4.42 1.45 -17.57
C GLU A 508 -5.61 0.98 -18.40
N LEU A 509 -6.44 1.91 -18.88
CA LEU A 509 -7.54 1.58 -19.81
C LEU A 509 -7.02 0.96 -21.11
N ASN A 510 -5.98 1.53 -21.74
CA ASN A 510 -5.38 0.96 -22.95
C ASN A 510 -4.79 -0.44 -22.72
N VAL A 511 -4.21 -0.70 -21.55
CA VAL A 511 -3.74 -2.04 -21.16
C VAL A 511 -4.91 -3.02 -20.98
N ILE A 512 -6.00 -2.59 -20.34
CA ILE A 512 -7.22 -3.40 -20.20
C ILE A 512 -7.82 -3.73 -21.56
N VAL A 513 -7.97 -2.75 -22.47
CA VAL A 513 -8.51 -2.97 -23.83
C VAL A 513 -7.74 -4.08 -24.55
N ASN A 514 -6.41 -3.95 -24.63
CA ASN A 514 -5.57 -4.92 -25.33
C ASN A 514 -5.64 -6.32 -24.70
N ARG A 515 -5.55 -6.42 -23.37
CA ARG A 515 -5.56 -7.70 -22.66
C ARG A 515 -6.92 -8.39 -22.73
N MET A 516 -8.01 -7.63 -22.74
CA MET A 516 -9.35 -8.16 -22.91
C MET A 516 -9.57 -8.66 -24.34
N ALA A 517 -9.10 -7.94 -25.36
CA ALA A 517 -9.17 -8.41 -26.75
C ALA A 517 -8.36 -9.72 -26.92
N ASP A 518 -7.12 -9.77 -26.42
CA ASP A 518 -6.29 -10.99 -26.43
C ASP A 518 -7.00 -12.17 -25.72
N ALA A 519 -7.64 -11.93 -24.57
CA ALA A 519 -8.32 -12.97 -23.79
C ALA A 519 -9.60 -13.49 -24.47
N LEU A 520 -10.41 -12.60 -25.06
CA LEU A 520 -11.63 -12.98 -25.78
C LEU A 520 -11.31 -13.82 -27.03
N VAL A 521 -10.30 -13.46 -27.81
CA VAL A 521 -9.82 -14.26 -28.95
C VAL A 521 -9.48 -15.68 -28.51
N ASN A 522 -8.75 -15.84 -27.40
CA ASN A 522 -8.41 -17.15 -26.86
C ASN A 522 -9.62 -17.93 -26.30
N MET A 523 -10.65 -17.24 -25.80
CA MET A 523 -11.89 -17.88 -25.33
C MET A 523 -12.82 -18.33 -26.47
N HIS A 524 -12.89 -17.54 -27.54
CA HIS A 524 -13.79 -17.79 -28.67
C HIS A 524 -13.14 -18.57 -29.83
N HIS A 525 -11.82 -18.75 -29.85
CA HIS A 525 -11.17 -19.67 -30.79
C HIS A 525 -11.73 -21.09 -30.64
N HIS A 526 -12.44 -21.55 -31.67
CA HIS A 526 -12.96 -22.91 -31.71
C HIS A 526 -11.85 -23.94 -31.50
N ARG A 527 -12.06 -24.88 -30.56
CA ARG A 527 -11.42 -26.19 -30.63
C ARG A 527 -11.62 -26.73 -32.05
N ILE A 528 -10.53 -27.18 -32.68
CA ILE A 528 -10.51 -27.74 -34.04
C ILE A 528 -11.70 -28.70 -34.19
N LYS A 529 -12.68 -28.34 -35.02
CA LYS A 529 -13.80 -29.23 -35.36
C LYS A 529 -13.21 -30.43 -36.10
N TYR A 530 -13.06 -31.55 -35.41
CA TYR A 530 -12.51 -32.75 -36.00
C TYR A 530 -13.43 -33.22 -37.13
N GLN A 531 -12.83 -33.72 -38.22
CA GLN A 531 -13.53 -34.13 -39.45
C GLN A 531 -14.72 -35.09 -39.21
N TRP A 532 -14.68 -35.90 -38.14
CA TRP A 532 -15.78 -36.80 -37.76
C TRP A 532 -17.04 -36.06 -37.27
N GLN A 533 -16.91 -34.86 -36.70
CA GLN A 533 -18.05 -34.04 -36.28
C GLN A 533 -18.80 -33.45 -37.49
N ALA A 534 -18.07 -33.08 -38.55
CA ALA A 534 -18.66 -32.61 -39.80
C ALA A 534 -19.40 -33.75 -40.54
N LYS A 535 -18.79 -34.95 -40.61
CA LYS A 535 -19.44 -36.13 -41.20
C LYS A 535 -20.72 -36.53 -40.45
N ARG A 536 -20.70 -36.49 -39.12
CA ARG A 536 -21.87 -36.85 -38.30
C ARG A 536 -23.04 -35.86 -38.44
N ALA A 537 -22.78 -34.59 -38.79
CA ALA A 537 -23.86 -33.66 -39.14
C ALA A 537 -24.55 -34.00 -40.47
N GLN A 538 -23.79 -34.54 -41.44
CA GLN A 538 -24.33 -35.01 -42.72
C GLN A 538 -25.07 -36.35 -42.61
N GLU A 539 -24.60 -37.29 -41.77
CA GLU A 539 -25.25 -38.60 -41.57
C GLU A 539 -26.59 -38.54 -40.84
N PHE A 540 -26.82 -37.52 -39.99
CA PHE A 540 -28.00 -37.42 -39.13
C PHE A 540 -29.03 -36.36 -39.56
N GLY A 541 -28.90 -35.77 -40.76
CA GLY A 541 -29.97 -35.02 -41.42
C GLY A 541 -30.50 -33.78 -40.69
N VAL A 542 -29.69 -33.14 -39.84
CA VAL A 542 -30.07 -31.88 -39.18
C VAL A 542 -30.01 -30.75 -40.23
N PRO A 543 -31.02 -29.87 -40.35
CA PRO A 543 -31.01 -28.81 -41.36
C PRO A 543 -29.83 -27.85 -41.15
N SER A 544 -28.89 -27.85 -42.08
CA SER A 544 -27.92 -26.77 -42.23
C SER A 544 -28.68 -25.54 -42.73
N THR A 545 -28.64 -24.44 -41.96
CA THR A 545 -29.09 -23.12 -42.45
C THR A 545 -28.20 -22.71 -43.61
N ALA A 546 -28.66 -22.96 -44.83
CA ALA A 546 -27.86 -22.78 -46.04
C ALA A 546 -27.76 -21.31 -46.42
N VAL A 547 -26.53 -20.79 -46.52
CA VAL A 547 -26.22 -19.71 -47.44
C VAL A 547 -26.18 -20.33 -48.84
N SER A 548 -26.93 -19.76 -49.77
CA SER A 548 -27.05 -20.26 -51.13
C SER A 548 -26.02 -19.63 -52.07
N ASP A 549 -25.06 -20.44 -52.54
CA ASP A 549 -24.33 -20.17 -53.78
C ASP A 549 -24.87 -21.10 -54.87
N ASP A 550 -25.48 -20.54 -55.92
CA ASP A 550 -25.96 -21.28 -57.09
C ASP A 550 -25.10 -20.98 -58.33
N PRO A 551 -24.36 -21.96 -58.86
CA PRO A 551 -23.60 -21.80 -60.09
C PRO A 551 -24.27 -22.55 -61.27
N ARG A 552 -24.96 -21.82 -62.17
CA ARG A 552 -25.11 -22.25 -63.58
C ARG A 552 -25.60 -21.17 -64.55
N HIS A 553 -25.01 -21.21 -65.76
CA HIS A 553 -25.26 -20.37 -66.95
C HIS A 553 -24.87 -18.88 -66.80
N THR A 554 -24.13 -18.27 -67.73
CA THR A 554 -24.08 -18.52 -69.19
C THR A 554 -22.66 -18.55 -69.81
N ALA A 555 -22.48 -19.37 -70.86
CA ALA A 555 -21.44 -19.18 -71.89
C ALA A 555 -21.85 -18.00 -72.83
N GLU A 556 -21.07 -17.46 -73.79
CA GLU A 556 -20.01 -18.02 -74.65
C GLU A 556 -19.25 -16.88 -75.38
N ARG A 557 -18.25 -17.22 -76.22
CA ARG A 557 -17.39 -16.38 -77.13
C ARG A 557 -16.21 -15.65 -76.48
N GLU A 558 -15.02 -15.55 -77.09
CA GLU A 558 -14.42 -16.15 -78.31
C GLU A 558 -12.86 -16.15 -78.15
N ARG A 559 -12.11 -16.99 -78.89
CA ARG A 559 -10.62 -17.05 -78.93
C ARG A 559 -10.12 -16.60 -80.32
N PRO A 560 -8.91 -16.00 -80.51
CA PRO A 560 -7.57 -16.65 -80.37
C PRO A 560 -6.47 -15.71 -79.77
N GLY A 561 -5.19 -16.06 -79.54
CA GLY A 561 -4.47 -17.36 -79.60
C GLY A 561 -2.96 -17.20 -79.88
N SER A 562 -2.08 -17.54 -78.92
CA SER A 562 -0.64 -17.90 -79.05
C SER A 562 -0.18 -18.50 -77.71
N GLN A 563 0.44 -19.68 -77.60
CA GLN A 563 1.87 -19.99 -77.89
C GLN A 563 2.85 -18.96 -77.25
N SER A 564 3.89 -19.34 -76.49
CA SER A 564 4.37 -20.66 -76.03
C SER A 564 5.55 -20.52 -75.02
N THR A 565 5.85 -21.57 -74.24
CA THR A 565 7.19 -21.96 -73.69
C THR A 565 8.05 -20.96 -72.88
N GLU A 566 8.34 -21.31 -71.61
CA GLU A 566 9.65 -21.05 -70.92
C GLU A 566 10.80 -21.75 -71.67
N PRO A 567 12.07 -21.26 -71.68
CA PRO A 567 12.95 -21.06 -70.48
C PRO A 567 14.00 -19.90 -70.68
N PRO A 568 15.22 -19.90 -70.08
CA PRO A 568 15.68 -20.12 -68.69
C PRO A 568 16.33 -18.86 -68.06
N ALA A 569 16.93 -18.98 -66.86
CA ALA A 569 17.53 -17.90 -66.07
C ALA A 569 18.91 -17.38 -66.55
N ALA A 570 19.23 -16.13 -66.17
CA ALA A 570 20.56 -15.50 -66.23
C ALA A 570 20.76 -14.52 -65.04
N GLU A 571 22.00 -14.33 -64.60
CA GLU A 571 22.39 -13.61 -63.37
C GLU A 571 22.32 -12.06 -63.48
N LEU A 572 22.24 -11.39 -62.33
CA LEU A 572 22.42 -9.94 -62.19
C LEU A 572 23.64 -9.60 -61.29
N PRO A 573 24.40 -8.54 -61.59
CA PRO A 573 25.63 -8.17 -60.88
C PRO A 573 25.37 -7.44 -59.54
N PRO A 574 26.39 -7.31 -58.65
CA PRO A 574 26.20 -6.89 -57.26
C PRO A 574 26.07 -5.37 -57.07
N VAL A 575 25.48 -4.97 -55.94
CA VAL A 575 25.36 -3.58 -55.48
C VAL A 575 26.21 -3.40 -54.21
N GLU A 576 27.00 -2.32 -54.15
CA GLU A 576 27.87 -1.99 -53.01
C GLU A 576 27.10 -1.42 -51.78
N PRO A 577 27.64 -1.54 -50.56
CA PRO A 577 26.93 -1.21 -49.33
C PRO A 577 27.10 0.23 -48.85
N VAL A 578 26.04 0.79 -48.24
CA VAL A 578 26.06 2.04 -47.46
C VAL A 578 26.33 1.69 -45.98
N PRO A 579 27.23 2.39 -45.27
CA PRO A 579 27.60 2.03 -43.90
C PRO A 579 26.59 2.55 -42.86
N ALA A 580 26.27 1.70 -41.88
CA ALA A 580 25.54 2.08 -40.67
C ALA A 580 26.38 1.80 -39.42
N SER A 581 26.35 2.74 -38.46
CA SER A 581 27.09 2.68 -37.20
C SER A 581 26.47 1.71 -36.18
N ALA A 582 27.33 1.13 -35.34
CA ALA A 582 27.04 0.11 -34.34
C ALA A 582 26.55 0.71 -32.98
N PRO A 583 26.30 -0.11 -31.93
CA PRO A 583 25.45 -1.31 -31.88
C PRO A 583 24.46 -1.29 -30.70
N ALA A 584 23.48 -2.19 -30.70
CA ALA A 584 22.69 -2.53 -29.51
C ALA A 584 23.29 -3.75 -28.77
N LEU A 585 23.23 -3.74 -27.44
CA LEU A 585 23.68 -4.84 -26.57
C LEU A 585 22.54 -5.83 -26.30
N GLU A 586 22.70 -7.08 -26.76
CA GLU A 586 21.84 -8.19 -26.33
C GLU A 586 22.25 -8.70 -24.94
N VAL A 587 21.26 -9.01 -24.11
CA VAL A 587 21.44 -9.69 -22.82
C VAL A 587 20.81 -11.07 -22.92
N GLY A 588 21.66 -12.09 -23.09
CA GLY A 588 21.22 -13.49 -23.13
C GLY A 588 20.75 -13.99 -21.77
N VAL A 589 19.54 -14.56 -21.72
CA VAL A 589 18.98 -15.23 -20.54
C VAL A 589 19.19 -16.74 -20.67
N ALA A 590 20.06 -17.31 -19.82
CA ALA A 590 20.28 -18.75 -19.76
C ALA A 590 19.41 -19.40 -18.66
N SER A 591 18.68 -20.47 -19.01
CA SER A 591 17.89 -21.26 -18.07
C SER A 591 18.77 -22.27 -17.32
N VAL A 592 18.50 -22.53 -16.04
CA VAL A 592 19.16 -23.59 -15.27
C VAL A 592 18.14 -24.48 -14.59
N ALA A 593 18.30 -25.79 -14.76
CA ALA A 593 17.65 -26.86 -14.01
C ALA A 593 18.73 -27.64 -13.20
N PRO A 594 18.37 -28.39 -12.15
CA PRO A 594 19.30 -28.70 -11.05
C PRO A 594 20.11 -29.99 -11.25
N GLY A 595 21.31 -30.02 -10.64
CA GLY A 595 22.15 -31.22 -10.54
C GLY A 595 23.20 -31.12 -9.42
N ASP A 596 23.18 -32.11 -8.55
CA ASP A 596 24.21 -32.64 -7.63
C ASP A 596 25.27 -31.73 -6.98
N VAL A 597 25.24 -31.73 -5.64
CA VAL A 597 26.33 -31.25 -4.78
C VAL A 597 27.13 -32.44 -4.28
N SER A 598 28.42 -32.50 -4.63
CA SER A 598 29.40 -33.39 -4.00
C SER A 598 30.69 -32.62 -3.69
N ALA A 599 31.40 -33.04 -2.64
CA ALA A 599 32.45 -32.25 -1.99
C ALA A 599 33.80 -32.23 -2.74
N SER A 600 34.59 -31.16 -2.60
CA SER A 600 35.95 -31.22 -2.01
C SER A 600 36.66 -29.86 -1.86
N LEU A 601 37.05 -29.55 -0.63
CA LEU A 601 38.32 -28.97 -0.11
C LEU A 601 39.22 -27.95 -0.88
N LEU A 602 39.88 -27.12 -0.04
CA LEU A 602 41.26 -26.55 -0.12
C LEU A 602 41.55 -25.20 -0.83
N GLN A 603 41.54 -24.15 0.01
CA GLN A 603 42.58 -23.10 0.22
C GLN A 603 43.02 -22.11 -0.90
N PRO A 604 43.52 -20.91 -0.53
CA PRO A 604 43.69 -19.76 -1.44
C PRO A 604 45.12 -19.56 -1.98
N PRO A 605 45.29 -18.82 -3.10
CA PRO A 605 46.60 -18.39 -3.62
C PRO A 605 47.12 -17.08 -2.97
N PRO A 606 48.43 -16.77 -3.08
CA PRO A 606 49.11 -15.81 -2.20
C PRO A 606 49.45 -14.45 -2.85
N ALA A 607 49.95 -13.53 -2.01
CA ALA A 607 50.55 -12.26 -2.44
C ALA A 607 51.92 -12.44 -3.11
N THR A 608 52.27 -11.54 -4.03
CA THR A 608 53.62 -11.44 -4.63
C THR A 608 54.14 -10.00 -4.62
N THR A 609 55.36 -9.85 -4.09
CA THR A 609 56.16 -8.62 -4.06
C THR A 609 57.16 -8.57 -5.21
N ARG A 610 57.50 -7.38 -5.76
CA ARG A 610 58.75 -7.18 -6.50
C ARG A 610 59.29 -5.74 -6.49
N SER A 611 60.60 -5.62 -6.72
CA SER A 611 61.49 -4.50 -6.37
C SER A 611 62.73 -4.50 -7.32
N VAL A 612 63.61 -3.49 -7.41
CA VAL A 612 63.76 -2.18 -6.72
C VAL A 612 64.57 -1.21 -7.61
N SER A 613 64.44 0.11 -7.44
CA SER A 613 65.52 1.07 -7.80
C SER A 613 65.34 2.46 -7.14
N GLY A 614 66.44 3.02 -6.62
CA GLY A 614 66.60 4.40 -6.11
C GLY A 614 67.94 4.97 -6.60
N PRO A 615 68.75 5.72 -5.81
CA PRO A 615 68.51 6.72 -4.74
C PRO A 615 69.41 7.98 -5.03
N PRO A 616 70.18 8.61 -4.10
CA PRO A 616 69.94 9.16 -2.74
C PRO A 616 70.24 10.69 -2.60
N GLY A 617 69.99 11.30 -1.43
CA GLY A 617 70.52 12.63 -1.04
C GLY A 617 70.14 13.04 0.40
N PRO A 618 71.07 13.48 1.29
CA PRO A 618 70.83 13.46 2.75
C PRO A 618 70.62 14.83 3.43
N ALA A 619 70.15 14.78 4.69
CA ALA A 619 69.99 15.93 5.59
C ALA A 619 71.24 16.24 6.43
N ARG A 620 71.33 17.48 6.95
CA ARG A 620 72.05 17.84 8.18
C ARG A 620 71.27 18.91 8.96
N ALA A 621 71.50 18.96 10.26
CA ALA A 621 70.84 19.83 11.23
C ALA A 621 71.87 20.72 11.95
N ASP A 622 71.38 21.83 12.52
CA ASP A 622 71.82 22.59 13.72
C ASP A 622 70.97 23.89 13.74
N GLU A 623 70.64 24.56 14.85
CA GLU A 623 71.14 24.50 16.24
C GLU A 623 70.01 24.85 17.26
N SER A 624 70.32 24.94 18.57
CA SER A 624 69.35 24.81 19.70
C SER A 624 69.07 26.14 20.51
N PRO A 625 68.58 26.20 21.79
CA PRO A 625 67.41 27.06 22.12
C PRO A 625 67.60 28.19 23.21
N PRO A 626 67.01 28.21 24.44
CA PRO A 626 66.31 29.38 25.06
C PRO A 626 67.02 29.93 26.35
N PRO A 627 66.44 30.71 27.34
CA PRO A 627 65.03 31.12 27.60
C PRO A 627 64.70 32.50 28.29
N ARG A 628 63.37 32.79 28.39
CA ARG A 628 62.56 33.42 29.50
C ARG A 628 63.00 34.65 30.35
N ALA A 629 61.99 35.54 30.52
CA ALA A 629 61.46 36.19 31.75
C ALA A 629 61.98 37.56 32.25
N GLU A 630 61.04 38.54 32.37
CA GLU A 630 60.61 39.31 33.58
C GLU A 630 59.73 40.53 33.14
N SER A 631 58.49 40.72 33.65
CA SER A 631 58.06 41.39 34.91
C SER A 631 58.09 42.93 34.87
N GLY A 632 56.92 43.62 35.01
CA GLY A 632 56.89 45.07 35.32
C GLY A 632 55.65 45.93 34.95
N ALA A 633 54.70 46.09 35.88
CA ALA A 633 53.86 47.28 36.19
C ALA A 633 53.11 48.14 35.10
N ARG A 634 51.76 48.06 35.10
CA ARG A 634 50.72 49.07 35.52
C ARG A 634 50.87 50.60 35.20
N PRO A 635 49.77 51.42 35.21
CA PRO A 635 48.41 51.27 34.62
C PRO A 635 47.76 52.62 34.13
N ALA A 636 46.43 52.61 33.90
CA ALA A 636 45.44 53.72 33.99
C ALA A 636 45.14 54.64 32.77
N LEU A 637 43.86 54.69 32.37
CA LEU A 637 42.96 55.87 32.54
C LEU A 637 41.52 55.63 32.01
N SER A 638 40.55 56.02 32.85
CA SER A 638 39.26 56.68 32.57
C SER A 638 38.44 56.27 31.32
N LEU A 639 37.31 55.56 31.43
CA LEU A 639 35.99 56.06 31.88
C LEU A 639 35.58 57.43 31.32
N GLY A 640 34.48 57.44 30.56
CA GLY A 640 33.76 58.62 30.10
C GLY A 640 32.29 58.28 29.86
N GLU A 641 31.43 58.59 30.82
CA GLU A 641 29.97 58.46 30.67
C GLU A 641 29.40 59.55 29.76
N LYS A 642 28.33 59.23 29.01
CA LYS A 642 27.19 60.16 28.86
C LYS A 642 25.90 59.46 28.40
N LYS A 643 24.89 59.49 29.27
CA LYS A 643 23.47 59.31 28.93
C LYS A 643 22.94 60.60 28.29
N THR A 644 22.04 60.46 27.31
CA THR A 644 20.72 61.14 27.13
C THR A 644 20.23 60.80 25.71
N SER A 645 19.17 60.02 25.51
CA SER A 645 17.75 60.42 25.56
C SER A 645 17.33 61.39 24.43
N SER A 646 16.67 60.88 23.37
CA SER A 646 15.24 61.15 23.08
C SER A 646 14.83 60.81 21.64
N ALA A 647 13.65 60.20 21.49
CA ALA A 647 12.70 60.30 20.36
C ALA A 647 13.19 60.22 18.90
N SER A 648 12.90 59.11 18.23
CA SER A 648 11.73 58.98 17.32
C SER A 648 11.44 57.50 17.04
#